data_AF-A0A937UA29-F1
#
_entry.id   AF-A0A937UA29-F1
#
_cell.length_a   1.000
_cell.length_b   1.000
_cell.length_c   1.000
_cell.angle_alpha   90.00
_cell.angle_beta   90.00
_cell.angle_gamma   90.00
#
_symmetry.space_group_name_H-M   'P 1'
#
loop_
_entity.id
_entity.type
_entity.pdbx_description
1 polymer ?
#
loop_
_entity_poly.entity_id
_entity_poly.type
_entity_poly.pdbx_seq_one_letter_code
_entity_poly.pdbx_strand_id
1 'polypeptide(L)'
;MAIAVLTSSTSAKEESLRSELDFPILFTKRGNYQGIHIYDTCYQWHPDGGIYILKNPSDPLEEHRLQVVIDENSKNSLGKGMYFDPDLSFDAKKVLFCFKGEPEGSSCIYEIAIDGTGLRQITNPRADYLPCEDDGKIKSIYHGRHGSLGAAQDLTPAYLPNGKIVFTTMRHNGLVPCNNTGVAILHVMDPDGSNIHPISVNSETEFDPSIMIDGRILYGRWEYVDKTALTIQSLWTVYPSGTMETGLYANNMVFPEAVLDSRQVFSDPYYVVSTFSKHNSTPRGTIALIDTRIGKNDPKAVFNFSDPDHPLRDTGEACEPFPITKDLMLFSDRNGKKNALFLIKRHEDDSLTRELLFSDPNIDCHSPIPVRPQQLAAVRPSQGDRSKDYGFFLLQDVYQGMPNVPRGSIKKLRVVEETSRVSPTPGSGPFNQTFTISAALAWTGKNYLGEVSVEKDGSAYFEVPAGKMIFLQALDAQGRCVRSMRTFIQAAPGITRGCIGCHENKKGTFQVEKMAIAQTKAPQQVKDESWGSGVIDYPTMVQPILDKHCVKCHGGKEGFAGGLDLTGGWTEYFNNSYENLVSRRELQYKATLIAGVCSMNGTAYYSAPIFPAYAIGSPAAPLAKVLVEGDLGHKDRFAMTRSERDLILAWIDGNGAYHGTWNYTPRAFQLAESQDTKTQLIAEMTEAGCVKCHNTQGGDGRFEPDWFNLQNPKLSRILRAPLAKGEDGYGEALCRDAKVDSFRRLRIFSTGQYEHTVKPLDSFPKQVWREWDKGENSGKPVISFENTKNKHYQKMLDIISKGRDLVLANPRLDMPRGEVFAIAGRHRNIYPVRLPKDLPEITAEQIPEGEVAIRWGLTTHTWGLFAEIYRSSEPDFKLSAETKIARTELGCFIDRSALPSGEHYYAVVFDNEKERTKPVRVSVKVYPSG
;
A
#
# COMPACT_ATOMS: atom_id res chain seq x y z
N MET A 1 -63.15 -2.24 -3.28
CA MET A 1 -64.02 -1.10 -3.63
C MET A 1 -63.41 -0.41 -4.84
N ALA A 2 -64.24 -0.09 -5.83
CA ALA A 2 -63.85 0.30 -7.18
C ALA A 2 -63.30 1.73 -7.29
N ILE A 3 -62.31 1.87 -8.17
CA ILE A 3 -62.11 2.92 -9.20
C ILE A 3 -62.68 4.31 -8.92
N ALA A 4 -61.80 5.31 -8.89
CA ALA A 4 -62.09 6.66 -9.36
C ALA A 4 -60.98 7.11 -10.32
N VAL A 5 -61.34 7.16 -11.61
CA VAL A 5 -60.58 7.73 -12.71
C VAL A 5 -60.68 9.26 -12.60
N LEU A 6 -59.54 9.94 -12.56
CA LEU A 6 -59.44 11.35 -12.91
C LEU A 6 -58.57 11.46 -14.16
N THR A 7 -59.25 11.56 -15.30
CA THR A 7 -58.67 11.96 -16.57
C THR A 7 -58.32 13.45 -16.51
N SER A 8 -57.03 13.78 -16.59
CA SER A 8 -56.59 15.08 -17.10
C SER A 8 -55.73 14.86 -18.33
N SER A 9 -56.33 15.08 -19.49
CA SER A 9 -55.70 15.07 -20.79
C SER A 9 -54.84 16.34 -20.98
N THR A 10 -53.53 16.17 -20.98
CA THR A 10 -52.58 16.88 -21.85
C THR A 10 -51.44 15.90 -22.10
N SER A 11 -51.70 14.88 -22.92
CA SER A 11 -50.65 13.96 -23.37
C SER A 11 -49.79 14.66 -24.42
N ALA A 12 -48.78 15.41 -23.97
CA ALA A 12 -47.52 15.34 -24.70
C ALA A 12 -47.11 13.87 -24.65
N LYS A 13 -47.07 13.18 -25.79
CA LYS A 13 -46.40 11.88 -25.84
C LYS A 13 -44.98 12.15 -25.32
N GLU A 14 -44.63 11.66 -24.14
CA GLU A 14 -43.23 11.64 -23.73
C GLU A 14 -42.50 10.86 -24.81
N GLU A 15 -41.70 11.58 -25.59
CA GLU A 15 -40.91 11.03 -26.68
C GLU A 15 -39.93 10.04 -26.05
N SER A 16 -39.96 8.79 -26.52
CA SER A 16 -39.09 7.73 -25.99
C SER A 16 -37.63 8.16 -26.13
N LEU A 17 -36.84 7.99 -25.07
CA LEU A 17 -35.40 8.26 -25.07
C LEU A 17 -34.68 7.43 -26.15
N ARG A 18 -35.23 6.27 -26.53
CA ARG A 18 -34.69 5.45 -27.63
C ARG A 18 -34.62 6.20 -28.95
N SER A 19 -35.53 7.15 -29.20
CA SER A 19 -35.52 7.96 -30.43
C SER A 19 -34.26 8.82 -30.62
N GLU A 20 -33.51 9.05 -29.54
CA GLU A 20 -32.22 9.77 -29.55
C GLU A 20 -31.04 8.86 -29.98
N LEU A 21 -31.29 7.58 -30.30
CA LEU A 21 -30.27 6.60 -30.69
C LEU A 21 -30.32 6.29 -32.20
N ASP A 22 -29.66 7.12 -33.00
CA ASP A 22 -29.54 6.97 -34.45
C ASP A 22 -28.37 6.05 -34.89
N PHE A 23 -27.74 5.35 -33.95
CA PHE A 23 -26.60 4.46 -34.17
C PHE A 23 -26.81 3.10 -33.48
N PRO A 24 -26.23 1.99 -33.99
CA PRO A 24 -26.26 0.70 -33.31
C PRO A 24 -25.54 0.71 -31.97
N ILE A 25 -25.86 -0.24 -31.08
CA ILE A 25 -25.21 -0.38 -29.76
C ILE A 25 -24.49 -1.73 -29.68
N LEU A 26 -23.17 -1.70 -29.48
CA LEU A 26 -22.36 -2.85 -29.08
C LEU A 26 -22.57 -3.12 -27.60
N PHE A 27 -22.66 -4.38 -27.19
CA PHE A 27 -22.75 -4.76 -25.79
C PHE A 27 -22.28 -6.21 -25.57
N THR A 28 -22.03 -6.55 -24.31
CA THR A 28 -21.62 -7.89 -23.89
C THR A 28 -22.77 -8.58 -23.18
N LYS A 29 -23.00 -9.85 -23.52
CA LYS A 29 -23.75 -10.78 -22.66
C LYS A 29 -22.75 -11.60 -21.87
N ARG A 30 -22.84 -11.62 -20.55
CA ARG A 30 -21.93 -12.39 -19.69
C ARG A 30 -22.61 -12.85 -18.40
N GLY A 31 -21.99 -13.79 -17.70
CA GLY A 31 -22.38 -14.11 -16.33
C GLY A 31 -22.29 -12.88 -15.42
N ASN A 32 -23.23 -12.77 -14.47
CA ASN A 32 -23.29 -11.70 -13.48
C ASN A 32 -21.98 -11.57 -12.70
N TYR A 33 -21.62 -10.33 -12.33
CA TYR A 33 -20.56 -10.09 -11.36
C TYR A 33 -20.88 -10.78 -10.02
N GLN A 34 -19.97 -11.63 -9.57
CA GLN A 34 -19.98 -12.23 -8.24
C GLN A 34 -18.76 -11.73 -7.46
N GLY A 35 -18.55 -12.21 -6.23
CA GLY A 35 -17.39 -11.86 -5.42
C GLY A 35 -17.59 -10.67 -4.50
N ILE A 36 -16.55 -10.41 -3.69
CA ILE A 36 -16.59 -9.47 -2.57
C ILE A 36 -15.63 -8.28 -2.73
N HIS A 37 -14.85 -8.23 -3.82
CA HIS A 37 -14.00 -7.09 -4.15
C HIS A 37 -14.13 -6.74 -5.63
N ILE A 38 -14.05 -5.44 -5.93
CA ILE A 38 -14.16 -4.87 -7.29
C ILE A 38 -13.07 -5.39 -8.26
N TYR A 39 -11.94 -5.89 -7.77
CA TYR A 39 -10.80 -6.38 -8.57
C TYR A 39 -10.73 -7.91 -8.70
N ASP A 40 -11.64 -8.66 -8.07
CA ASP A 40 -11.59 -10.14 -8.06
C ASP A 40 -12.37 -10.77 -9.24
N THR A 41 -12.97 -9.96 -10.12
CA THR A 41 -13.87 -10.43 -11.19
C THR A 41 -13.16 -11.29 -12.24
N CYS A 42 -11.89 -11.01 -12.55
CA CYS A 42 -11.10 -11.80 -13.50
C CYS A 42 -10.79 -13.23 -13.01
N TYR A 43 -10.84 -13.46 -11.70
CA TYR A 43 -10.61 -14.79 -11.12
C TYR A 43 -11.83 -15.70 -11.20
N GLN A 44 -13.00 -15.15 -11.48
CA GLN A 44 -14.24 -15.91 -11.55
C GLN A 44 -14.34 -16.72 -12.83
N TRP A 45 -15.27 -17.67 -12.83
CA TRP A 45 -15.58 -18.50 -13.97
C TRP A 45 -17.10 -18.64 -14.12
N HIS A 46 -17.65 -17.75 -14.95
CA HIS A 46 -19.06 -17.75 -15.33
C HIS A 46 -19.13 -17.73 -16.85
N PRO A 47 -18.82 -18.87 -17.49
CA PRO A 47 -18.77 -18.95 -18.95
C PRO A 47 -20.16 -18.71 -19.54
N ASP A 48 -20.20 -18.63 -20.87
CA ASP A 48 -21.36 -18.37 -21.72
C ASP A 48 -21.53 -16.87 -22.03
N GLY A 49 -22.27 -16.59 -23.11
CA GLY A 49 -22.46 -15.24 -23.64
C GLY A 49 -21.52 -14.91 -24.80
N GLY A 50 -21.20 -13.62 -24.95
CA GLY A 50 -20.48 -13.11 -26.13
C GLY A 50 -20.66 -11.60 -26.31
N ILE A 51 -20.23 -11.11 -27.47
CA ILE A 51 -20.31 -9.70 -27.88
C ILE A 51 -21.30 -9.57 -29.03
N TYR A 52 -22.23 -8.63 -28.90
CA TYR A 52 -23.38 -8.47 -29.78
C TYR A 52 -23.59 -7.00 -30.17
N ILE A 53 -24.27 -6.76 -31.28
CA ILE A 53 -24.70 -5.44 -31.74
C ILE A 53 -26.23 -5.43 -31.82
N LEU A 54 -26.87 -4.48 -31.12
CA LEU A 54 -28.26 -4.10 -31.33
C LEU A 54 -28.34 -3.11 -32.50
N LYS A 55 -28.89 -3.54 -33.64
CA LYS A 55 -28.84 -2.78 -34.90
C LYS A 55 -29.79 -1.59 -34.96
N ASN A 56 -30.92 -1.67 -34.28
CA ASN A 56 -32.03 -0.74 -34.37
C ASN A 56 -32.53 -0.36 -32.97
N PRO A 57 -31.71 0.32 -32.16
CA PRO A 57 -32.05 0.63 -30.77
C PRO A 57 -33.15 1.70 -30.62
N SER A 58 -33.48 2.44 -31.68
CA SER A 58 -34.59 3.40 -31.72
C SER A 58 -35.97 2.73 -31.81
N ASP A 59 -36.02 1.50 -32.32
CA ASP A 59 -37.28 0.79 -32.57
C ASP A 59 -37.92 0.30 -31.25
N PRO A 60 -39.19 -0.14 -31.26
CA PRO A 60 -39.78 -0.84 -30.13
C PRO A 60 -39.01 -2.12 -29.76
N LEU A 61 -39.03 -2.50 -28.48
CA LEU A 61 -38.26 -3.63 -27.94
C LEU A 61 -38.52 -4.95 -28.69
N GLU A 62 -39.76 -5.17 -29.10
CA GLU A 62 -40.22 -6.35 -29.85
C GLU A 62 -39.68 -6.42 -31.29
N GLU A 63 -39.18 -5.31 -31.83
CA GLU A 63 -38.61 -5.21 -33.19
C GLU A 63 -37.06 -5.22 -33.19
N HIS A 64 -36.44 -5.28 -32.01
CA HIS A 64 -34.98 -5.25 -31.88
C HIS A 64 -34.29 -6.43 -32.59
N ARG A 65 -33.31 -6.09 -33.45
CA ARG A 65 -32.50 -7.03 -34.22
C ARG A 65 -31.08 -7.07 -33.66
N LEU A 66 -30.63 -8.28 -33.32
CA LEU A 66 -29.28 -8.54 -32.83
C LEU A 66 -28.38 -9.09 -33.95
N GLN A 67 -27.13 -8.65 -33.96
CA GLN A 67 -26.03 -9.29 -34.67
C GLN A 67 -25.03 -9.85 -33.66
N VAL A 68 -24.59 -11.08 -33.89
CA VAL A 68 -23.50 -11.68 -33.15
C VAL A 68 -22.18 -11.19 -33.74
N VAL A 69 -21.30 -10.60 -32.93
CA VAL A 69 -19.92 -10.31 -33.32
C VAL A 69 -19.06 -11.54 -33.04
N ILE A 70 -19.13 -12.05 -31.81
CA ILE A 70 -18.51 -13.31 -31.41
C ILE A 70 -19.23 -13.89 -30.19
N ASP A 71 -19.47 -15.19 -30.21
CA ASP A 71 -19.91 -16.01 -29.09
C ASP A 71 -19.44 -17.45 -29.27
N GLU A 72 -19.79 -18.33 -28.34
CA GLU A 72 -19.39 -19.75 -28.38
C GLU A 72 -19.85 -20.51 -29.63
N ASN A 73 -20.91 -20.04 -30.31
CA ASN A 73 -21.54 -20.70 -31.46
C ASN A 73 -21.14 -20.06 -32.81
N SER A 74 -20.32 -19.01 -32.77
CA SER A 74 -19.86 -18.30 -33.95
C SER A 74 -18.91 -19.14 -34.81
N LYS A 75 -18.84 -18.88 -36.12
CA LYS A 75 -17.94 -19.62 -37.03
C LYS A 75 -16.46 -19.51 -36.64
N ASN A 76 -16.06 -18.36 -36.11
CA ASN A 76 -14.71 -18.10 -35.59
C ASN A 76 -14.69 -18.10 -34.04
N SER A 77 -15.51 -18.93 -33.41
CA SER A 77 -15.67 -18.99 -31.95
C SER A 77 -14.35 -19.32 -31.23
N LEU A 78 -14.16 -18.73 -30.05
CA LEU A 78 -13.12 -19.12 -29.09
C LEU A 78 -13.55 -20.27 -28.17
N GLY A 79 -14.74 -20.81 -28.41
CA GLY A 79 -15.37 -21.84 -27.60
C GLY A 79 -16.11 -21.26 -26.38
N LYS A 80 -16.45 -22.17 -25.47
CA LYS A 80 -17.08 -21.82 -24.21
C LYS A 80 -16.10 -21.03 -23.34
N GLY A 81 -16.53 -19.88 -22.86
CA GLY A 81 -15.72 -19.06 -21.96
C GLY A 81 -16.39 -17.74 -21.60
N MET A 82 -15.62 -16.85 -21.00
CA MET A 82 -16.04 -15.50 -20.63
C MET A 82 -15.51 -14.51 -21.65
N TYR A 83 -16.40 -13.74 -22.28
CA TYR A 83 -16.09 -12.63 -23.18
C TYR A 83 -16.42 -11.33 -22.44
N PHE A 84 -15.48 -10.40 -22.31
CA PHE A 84 -15.68 -9.19 -21.50
C PHE A 84 -14.74 -8.04 -21.89
N ASP A 85 -14.95 -6.87 -21.28
CA ASP A 85 -14.22 -5.62 -21.49
C ASP A 85 -14.06 -5.23 -22.97
N PRO A 86 -15.17 -5.09 -23.74
CA PRO A 86 -15.08 -4.64 -25.11
C PRO A 86 -14.64 -3.18 -25.19
N ASP A 87 -13.76 -2.86 -26.14
CA ASP A 87 -13.44 -1.48 -26.54
C ASP A 87 -13.52 -1.34 -28.06
N LEU A 88 -14.12 -0.25 -28.52
CA LEU A 88 -14.40 -0.02 -29.94
C LEU A 88 -13.34 0.90 -30.53
N SER A 89 -12.74 0.48 -31.65
CA SER A 89 -11.81 1.31 -32.43
C SER A 89 -12.45 2.65 -32.85
N PHE A 90 -11.63 3.70 -32.99
CA PHE A 90 -12.10 5.04 -33.31
C PHE A 90 -12.89 5.13 -34.63
N ASP A 91 -12.63 4.26 -35.61
CA ASP A 91 -13.38 4.21 -36.87
C ASP A 91 -14.63 3.31 -36.81
N ALA A 92 -14.90 2.73 -35.64
CA ALA A 92 -15.98 1.81 -35.33
C ALA A 92 -15.99 0.52 -36.16
N LYS A 93 -14.81 0.04 -36.63
CA LYS A 93 -14.74 -1.18 -37.48
C LYS A 93 -14.21 -2.41 -36.77
N LYS A 94 -13.52 -2.25 -35.65
CA LYS A 94 -12.93 -3.32 -34.86
C LYS A 94 -13.21 -3.17 -33.37
N VAL A 95 -13.19 -4.30 -32.68
CA VAL A 95 -13.43 -4.44 -31.24
C VAL A 95 -12.23 -5.15 -30.62
N LEU A 96 -11.65 -4.55 -29.58
CA LEU A 96 -10.80 -5.24 -28.61
C LEU A 96 -11.69 -5.86 -27.54
N PHE A 97 -11.30 -7.02 -27.01
CA PHE A 97 -11.97 -7.63 -25.86
C PHE A 97 -11.05 -8.61 -25.14
N CYS A 98 -11.41 -8.93 -23.90
CA CYS A 98 -10.81 -9.99 -23.13
C CYS A 98 -11.59 -11.31 -23.26
N PHE A 99 -10.87 -12.42 -23.36
CA PHE A 99 -11.43 -13.76 -23.29
C PHE A 99 -10.67 -14.63 -22.30
N LYS A 100 -11.43 -15.36 -21.47
CA LYS A 100 -10.94 -16.42 -20.58
C LYS A 100 -11.65 -17.72 -20.97
N GLY A 101 -10.87 -18.74 -21.34
CA GLY A 101 -11.38 -20.01 -21.88
C GLY A 101 -11.47 -21.16 -20.87
N GLU A 102 -10.85 -21.04 -19.70
CA GLU A 102 -10.83 -22.08 -18.66
C GLU A 102 -11.01 -21.45 -17.27
N PRO A 103 -11.55 -22.19 -16.27
CA PRO A 103 -11.77 -21.66 -14.92
C PRO A 103 -10.48 -21.15 -14.27
N GLU A 104 -9.43 -21.96 -14.34
CA GLU A 104 -8.09 -21.62 -13.89
C GLU A 104 -7.27 -20.95 -15.01
N GLY A 105 -7.89 -20.53 -16.12
CA GLY A 105 -7.18 -19.95 -17.27
C GLY A 105 -6.73 -18.50 -17.09
N SER A 106 -5.97 -18.04 -18.08
CA SER A 106 -5.58 -16.64 -18.26
C SER A 106 -6.59 -15.87 -19.10
N SER A 107 -6.87 -14.63 -18.72
CA SER A 107 -7.55 -13.68 -19.60
C SER A 107 -6.56 -13.14 -20.62
N CYS A 108 -6.91 -13.22 -21.90
CA CYS A 108 -6.10 -12.78 -23.04
C CYS A 108 -6.84 -11.70 -23.83
N ILE A 109 -6.11 -10.80 -24.48
CA ILE A 109 -6.68 -9.74 -25.33
C ILE A 109 -6.80 -10.25 -26.76
N TYR A 110 -7.95 -10.01 -27.38
CA TYR A 110 -8.26 -10.32 -28.77
C TYR A 110 -8.75 -9.07 -29.51
N GLU A 111 -8.60 -9.08 -30.84
CA GLU A 111 -9.18 -8.10 -31.75
C GLU A 111 -10.03 -8.82 -32.81
N ILE A 112 -11.19 -8.27 -33.14
CA ILE A 112 -12.08 -8.78 -34.20
C ILE A 112 -12.75 -7.62 -34.95
N ALA A 113 -13.08 -7.79 -36.23
CA ALA A 113 -13.92 -6.84 -36.94
C ALA A 113 -15.38 -6.89 -36.45
N ILE A 114 -16.10 -5.78 -36.53
CA ILE A 114 -17.50 -5.68 -36.07
C ILE A 114 -18.45 -6.65 -36.79
N ASP A 115 -18.07 -7.16 -37.96
CA ASP A 115 -18.82 -8.15 -38.73
C ASP A 115 -18.52 -9.61 -38.31
N GLY A 116 -17.66 -9.83 -37.32
CA GLY A 116 -17.27 -11.14 -36.81
C GLY A 116 -16.12 -11.81 -37.58
N THR A 117 -15.47 -11.09 -38.49
CA THR A 117 -14.32 -11.60 -39.26
C THR A 117 -12.97 -11.14 -38.70
N GLY A 118 -11.89 -11.80 -39.14
CA GLY A 118 -10.52 -11.36 -38.83
C GLY A 118 -10.10 -11.48 -37.36
N LEU A 119 -10.68 -12.42 -36.61
CA LEU A 119 -10.33 -12.66 -35.20
C LEU A 119 -8.83 -12.92 -35.05
N ARG A 120 -8.20 -12.19 -34.12
CA ARG A 120 -6.77 -12.30 -33.81
C ARG A 120 -6.56 -12.25 -32.30
N GLN A 121 -5.78 -13.20 -31.77
CA GLN A 121 -5.24 -13.11 -30.41
C GLN A 121 -4.07 -12.12 -30.40
N ILE A 122 -4.13 -11.13 -29.51
CA ILE A 122 -3.09 -10.09 -29.38
C ILE A 122 -2.11 -10.44 -28.28
N THR A 123 -2.60 -10.93 -27.14
CA THR A 123 -1.74 -11.31 -26.01
C THR A 123 -1.96 -12.75 -25.57
N ASN A 124 -0.91 -13.35 -24.99
CA ASN A 124 -0.98 -14.63 -24.34
C ASN A 124 -0.12 -14.60 -23.07
N PRO A 125 -0.62 -13.99 -21.98
CA PRO A 125 0.18 -13.81 -20.77
C PRO A 125 0.70 -15.14 -20.25
N ARG A 126 -0.04 -16.25 -20.36
CA ARG A 126 0.47 -17.56 -19.94
C ARG A 126 1.74 -17.98 -20.70
N ALA A 127 1.78 -17.86 -22.02
CA ALA A 127 2.96 -18.20 -22.82
C ALA A 127 4.12 -17.23 -22.57
N ASP A 128 3.80 -15.95 -22.41
CA ASP A 128 4.78 -14.90 -22.16
C ASP A 128 5.39 -14.96 -20.74
N TYR A 129 4.71 -15.62 -19.78
CA TYR A 129 5.10 -15.71 -18.37
C TYR A 129 5.83 -16.98 -17.94
N LEU A 130 5.84 -18.01 -18.78
CA LEU A 130 6.35 -19.32 -18.42
C LEU A 130 7.65 -19.67 -19.17
N PRO A 131 8.76 -18.92 -19.03
CA PRO A 131 10.06 -19.50 -19.29
C PRO A 131 10.44 -20.42 -18.11
N CYS A 132 10.77 -21.66 -18.43
CA CYS A 132 11.22 -22.70 -17.50
C CYS A 132 12.33 -22.22 -16.55
N GLU A 133 12.41 -22.77 -15.33
CA GLU A 133 13.71 -22.85 -14.65
C GLU A 133 14.61 -23.84 -15.41
N ASP A 134 15.92 -23.79 -15.19
CA ASP A 134 16.94 -24.64 -15.85
C ASP A 134 16.66 -26.16 -15.80
N ASP A 135 15.72 -26.60 -14.96
CA ASP A 135 15.28 -27.99 -14.80
C ASP A 135 14.09 -28.39 -15.70
N GLY A 136 13.62 -27.50 -16.57
CA GLY A 136 12.50 -27.75 -17.49
C GLY A 136 11.13 -27.82 -16.82
N LYS A 137 11.00 -27.48 -15.53
CA LYS A 137 9.72 -27.41 -14.82
C LYS A 137 9.18 -25.98 -14.86
N ILE A 138 7.87 -25.87 -15.09
CA ILE A 138 7.12 -24.62 -14.89
C ILE A 138 6.96 -24.39 -13.38
N LYS A 139 7.75 -23.50 -12.79
CA LYS A 139 7.48 -22.93 -11.46
C LYS A 139 7.03 -21.50 -11.63
N SER A 140 5.86 -21.18 -11.08
CA SER A 140 5.36 -19.81 -11.12
C SER A 140 6.06 -18.93 -10.10
N ILE A 141 6.45 -17.75 -10.55
CA ILE A 141 6.98 -16.66 -9.72
C ILE A 141 5.87 -15.85 -9.01
N TYR A 142 4.61 -16.24 -9.17
CA TYR A 142 3.47 -15.62 -8.51
C TYR A 142 3.04 -16.41 -7.28
N HIS A 143 2.87 -15.69 -6.17
CA HIS A 143 2.61 -16.28 -4.87
C HIS A 143 1.28 -15.81 -4.24
N GLY A 144 0.38 -15.27 -5.07
CA GLY A 144 -0.97 -14.91 -4.64
C GLY A 144 -1.85 -16.15 -4.44
N ARG A 145 -2.97 -15.98 -3.74
CA ARG A 145 -3.87 -17.09 -3.36
C ARG A 145 -4.51 -17.84 -4.54
N HIS A 146 -4.53 -17.23 -5.74
CA HIS A 146 -5.11 -17.79 -6.96
C HIS A 146 -4.12 -18.68 -7.76
N GLY A 147 -2.93 -18.94 -7.21
CA GLY A 147 -1.93 -19.79 -7.86
C GLY A 147 -1.35 -19.17 -9.14
N SER A 148 -0.54 -19.95 -9.85
CA SER A 148 0.27 -19.49 -10.98
C SER A 148 -0.50 -18.80 -12.11
N LEU A 149 -1.72 -19.25 -12.34
CA LEU A 149 -2.59 -18.76 -13.41
C LEU A 149 -3.30 -17.45 -13.01
N GLY A 150 -3.36 -17.16 -11.71
CA GLY A 150 -3.83 -15.88 -11.20
C GLY A 150 -2.90 -14.70 -11.48
N ALA A 151 -1.66 -14.94 -11.90
CA ALA A 151 -0.69 -13.90 -12.26
C ALA A 151 -0.78 -13.41 -13.70
N ALA A 152 -1.33 -14.25 -14.58
CA ALA A 152 -1.27 -14.07 -16.01
C ALA A 152 -2.64 -13.59 -16.51
N GLN A 153 -3.05 -12.39 -16.10
CA GLN A 153 -4.33 -11.79 -16.48
C GLN A 153 -4.06 -10.46 -17.20
N ASP A 154 -4.41 -10.39 -18.49
CA ASP A 154 -4.48 -9.15 -19.25
C ASP A 154 -5.95 -8.70 -19.35
N LEU A 155 -6.22 -7.46 -18.94
CA LEU A 155 -7.57 -6.96 -18.64
C LEU A 155 -7.78 -5.56 -19.24
N THR A 156 -9.05 -5.19 -19.42
CA THR A 156 -9.48 -3.82 -19.75
C THR A 156 -8.67 -3.13 -20.86
N PRO A 157 -8.62 -3.68 -22.09
CA PRO A 157 -7.88 -3.07 -23.19
C PRO A 157 -8.61 -1.84 -23.74
N ALA A 158 -7.86 -0.86 -24.24
CA ALA A 158 -8.39 0.27 -25.00
C ALA A 158 -7.47 0.71 -26.13
N TYR A 159 -8.06 1.15 -27.24
CA TYR A 159 -7.31 1.70 -28.37
C TYR A 159 -6.71 3.06 -28.04
N LEU A 160 -5.45 3.28 -28.44
CA LEU A 160 -4.82 4.60 -28.43
C LEU A 160 -4.93 5.27 -29.81
N PRO A 161 -5.01 6.62 -29.88
CA PRO A 161 -5.15 7.34 -31.16
C PRO A 161 -4.02 7.11 -32.16
N ASN A 162 -2.85 6.63 -31.70
CA ASN A 162 -1.71 6.30 -32.55
C ASN A 162 -1.69 4.83 -33.00
N GLY A 163 -2.78 4.09 -32.78
CA GLY A 163 -2.91 2.67 -33.12
C GLY A 163 -2.32 1.71 -32.10
N LYS A 164 -1.64 2.19 -31.04
CA LYS A 164 -1.20 1.34 -29.92
C LYS A 164 -2.40 0.91 -29.07
N ILE A 165 -2.16 0.00 -28.13
CA ILE A 165 -3.16 -0.48 -27.18
C ILE A 165 -2.67 -0.20 -25.76
N VAL A 166 -3.52 0.36 -24.91
CA VAL A 166 -3.33 0.43 -23.46
C VAL A 166 -4.16 -0.66 -22.80
N PHE A 167 -3.68 -1.25 -21.72
CA PHE A 167 -4.40 -2.29 -20.98
C PHE A 167 -3.87 -2.40 -19.55
N THR A 168 -4.60 -3.08 -18.66
CA THR A 168 -4.09 -3.42 -17.32
C THR A 168 -3.64 -4.86 -17.31
N THR A 169 -2.58 -5.16 -16.55
CA THR A 169 -2.08 -6.53 -16.47
C THR A 169 -1.28 -6.81 -15.22
N MET A 170 -1.34 -8.06 -14.78
CA MET A 170 -0.64 -8.57 -13.60
C MET A 170 0.84 -8.90 -13.86
N ARG A 171 1.36 -8.59 -15.08
CA ARG A 171 2.79 -8.45 -15.53
C ARG A 171 3.90 -8.87 -14.58
N HIS A 172 3.92 -8.13 -13.50
CA HIS A 172 5.07 -8.00 -12.65
C HIS A 172 4.84 -8.60 -11.25
N ASN A 173 3.86 -9.51 -11.11
CA ASN A 173 3.61 -10.34 -9.92
C ASN A 173 3.43 -9.56 -8.62
N GLY A 174 2.96 -8.31 -8.71
CA GLY A 174 2.63 -7.52 -7.53
C GLY A 174 1.49 -8.19 -6.76
N LEU A 175 1.57 -8.14 -5.42
CA LEU A 175 0.56 -8.69 -4.53
C LEU A 175 0.04 -7.63 -3.57
N VAL A 176 -1.29 -7.52 -3.49
CA VAL A 176 -1.99 -6.61 -2.58
C VAL A 176 -1.56 -6.89 -1.13
N PRO A 177 -1.07 -5.90 -0.37
CA PRO A 177 -0.61 -6.05 1.01
C PRO A 177 -1.68 -6.53 2.01
N CYS A 178 -2.97 -6.29 1.75
CA CYS A 178 -4.07 -6.64 2.66
C CYS A 178 -4.83 -7.94 2.30
N ASN A 179 -4.69 -8.50 1.09
CA ASN A 179 -5.56 -9.60 0.62
C ASN A 179 -4.84 -10.72 -0.19
N ASN A 180 -3.52 -10.64 -0.37
CA ASN A 180 -2.71 -11.63 -1.12
C ASN A 180 -3.25 -11.98 -2.54
N THR A 181 -3.82 -11.00 -3.23
CA THR A 181 -4.31 -11.07 -4.62
C THR A 181 -3.38 -10.34 -5.58
N GLY A 182 -3.50 -10.63 -6.88
CA GLY A 182 -2.65 -10.02 -7.91
C GLY A 182 -2.98 -8.56 -8.17
N VAL A 183 -1.97 -7.81 -8.57
CA VAL A 183 -2.04 -6.37 -8.85
C VAL A 183 -1.91 -6.13 -10.35
N ALA A 184 -2.97 -5.61 -10.97
CA ALA A 184 -2.95 -5.23 -12.39
C ALA A 184 -2.60 -3.74 -12.53
N ILE A 185 -1.60 -3.41 -13.35
CA ILE A 185 -1.16 -2.01 -13.60
C ILE A 185 -1.16 -1.70 -15.10
N LEU A 186 -1.20 -0.42 -15.44
CA LEU A 186 -1.24 0.04 -16.82
C LEU A 186 0.04 -0.29 -17.62
N HIS A 187 -0.18 -0.86 -18.81
CA HIS A 187 0.81 -1.14 -19.83
C HIS A 187 0.34 -0.62 -21.18
N VAL A 188 1.30 -0.43 -22.08
CA VAL A 188 1.00 -0.18 -23.50
C VAL A 188 1.78 -1.15 -24.39
N MET A 189 1.25 -1.42 -25.58
CA MET A 189 1.85 -2.29 -26.58
C MET A 189 1.58 -1.78 -28.00
N ASP A 190 2.34 -2.31 -28.96
CA ASP A 190 2.03 -2.11 -30.38
C ASP A 190 0.79 -2.91 -30.79
N PRO A 191 0.10 -2.51 -31.88
CA PRO A 191 -1.13 -3.18 -32.33
C PRO A 191 -0.97 -4.65 -32.74
N ASP A 192 0.25 -5.17 -32.83
CA ASP A 192 0.55 -6.58 -33.07
C ASP A 192 0.82 -7.39 -31.79
N GLY A 193 0.73 -6.77 -30.61
CA GLY A 193 1.04 -7.39 -29.32
C GLY A 193 2.52 -7.31 -28.92
N SER A 194 3.38 -6.74 -29.76
CA SER A 194 4.79 -6.55 -29.44
C SER A 194 5.03 -5.32 -28.55
N ASN A 195 6.25 -5.19 -28.03
CA ASN A 195 6.71 -4.05 -27.24
C ASN A 195 5.82 -3.71 -26.02
N ILE A 196 5.28 -4.73 -25.34
CA ILE A 196 4.56 -4.57 -24.06
C ILE A 196 5.51 -3.97 -23.03
N HIS A 197 5.10 -2.88 -22.39
CA HIS A 197 5.83 -2.29 -21.27
C HIS A 197 4.92 -1.49 -20.34
N PRO A 198 5.28 -1.38 -19.05
CA PRO A 198 4.50 -0.62 -18.10
C PRO A 198 4.60 0.88 -18.37
N ILE A 199 3.50 1.57 -18.04
CA ILE A 199 3.41 3.03 -17.95
C ILE A 199 2.97 3.49 -16.55
N SER A 200 2.87 2.55 -15.61
CA SER A 200 2.60 2.78 -14.18
C SER A 200 3.48 1.89 -13.32
N VAL A 201 3.58 2.23 -12.04
CA VAL A 201 4.39 1.57 -11.01
C VAL A 201 3.57 1.13 -9.79
N ASN A 202 2.26 1.38 -9.78
CA ASN A 202 1.40 1.33 -8.60
C ASN A 202 1.42 -0.02 -7.84
N SER A 203 1.57 -0.03 -6.52
CA SER A 203 1.59 -1.26 -5.71
C SER A 203 0.24 -1.96 -5.64
N GLU A 204 -0.83 -1.23 -5.95
CA GLU A 204 -2.21 -1.71 -5.94
C GLU A 204 -2.83 -1.68 -7.35
N THR A 205 -3.99 -2.34 -7.52
CA THR A 205 -4.65 -2.47 -8.81
C THR A 205 -5.13 -1.13 -9.38
N GLU A 206 -5.00 -0.96 -10.70
CA GLU A 206 -5.53 0.13 -11.52
C GLU A 206 -6.68 -0.40 -12.40
N PHE A 207 -7.60 0.49 -12.80
CA PHE A 207 -8.91 0.11 -13.35
C PHE A 207 -9.25 0.85 -14.65
N ASP A 208 -9.92 0.14 -15.56
CA ASP A 208 -10.76 0.66 -16.65
C ASP A 208 -10.16 1.86 -17.42
N PRO A 209 -9.01 1.71 -18.11
CA PRO A 209 -8.45 2.80 -18.90
C PRO A 209 -9.38 3.18 -20.06
N SER A 210 -9.61 4.47 -20.25
CA SER A 210 -10.30 5.05 -21.40
C SER A 210 -9.59 6.29 -21.92
N ILE A 211 -9.89 6.72 -23.14
CA ILE A 211 -9.15 7.82 -23.80
C ILE A 211 -9.94 9.13 -23.74
N MET A 212 -9.26 10.19 -23.31
CA MET A 212 -9.76 11.57 -23.34
C MET A 212 -9.49 12.22 -24.70
N ILE A 213 -10.31 13.20 -25.08
CA ILE A 213 -10.20 13.96 -26.32
C ILE A 213 -8.85 14.69 -26.49
N ASP A 214 -8.14 14.94 -25.39
CA ASP A 214 -6.81 15.59 -25.38
C ASP A 214 -5.63 14.59 -25.46
N GLY A 215 -5.94 13.30 -25.61
CA GLY A 215 -4.99 12.21 -25.77
C GLY A 215 -4.46 11.62 -24.47
N ARG A 216 -4.93 12.06 -23.30
CA ARG A 216 -4.64 11.40 -22.02
C ARG A 216 -5.45 10.12 -21.87
N ILE A 217 -4.87 9.18 -21.13
CA ILE A 217 -5.57 8.01 -20.60
C ILE A 217 -6.22 8.44 -19.27
N LEU A 218 -7.51 8.19 -19.13
CA LEU A 218 -8.30 8.30 -17.91
C LEU A 218 -8.40 6.89 -17.29
N TYR A 219 -8.18 6.74 -15.98
CA TYR A 219 -8.18 5.42 -15.34
C TYR A 219 -8.41 5.52 -13.83
N GLY A 220 -8.88 4.43 -13.22
CA GLY A 220 -8.96 4.29 -11.76
C GLY A 220 -7.63 3.87 -11.14
N ARG A 221 -7.28 4.40 -9.98
CA ARG A 221 -6.07 4.03 -9.21
C ARG A 221 -6.37 3.87 -7.74
N TRP A 222 -5.96 2.72 -7.19
CA TRP A 222 -5.94 2.45 -5.76
C TRP A 222 -4.64 2.96 -5.10
N GLU A 223 -4.72 3.58 -3.92
CA GLU A 223 -3.59 4.25 -3.25
C GLU A 223 -3.48 3.96 -1.74
N TYR A 224 -2.27 3.67 -1.25
CA TYR A 224 -1.93 3.32 0.14
C TYR A 224 -1.01 4.29 0.86
N VAL A 225 -0.40 5.27 0.18
CA VAL A 225 0.63 6.15 0.80
C VAL A 225 0.08 6.87 2.04
N ASP A 226 0.40 6.29 3.20
CA ASP A 226 -0.14 6.59 4.54
C ASP A 226 -1.67 6.70 4.61
N LYS A 227 -2.42 6.07 3.70
CA LYS A 227 -3.89 6.12 3.59
C LYS A 227 -4.55 4.80 3.95
N THR A 228 -5.86 4.85 4.18
CA THR A 228 -6.65 3.63 4.43
C THR A 228 -6.59 2.65 3.27
N ALA A 229 -6.65 1.35 3.60
CA ALA A 229 -6.66 0.31 2.58
C ALA A 229 -7.90 0.35 1.68
N LEU A 230 -9.11 0.67 2.15
CA LEU A 230 -10.30 0.36 1.33
C LEU A 230 -10.89 1.53 0.53
N THR A 231 -10.77 2.78 0.97
CA THR A 231 -11.69 3.84 0.49
C THR A 231 -11.10 4.81 -0.52
N ILE A 232 -10.01 4.44 -1.22
CA ILE A 232 -9.29 5.36 -2.12
C ILE A 232 -8.96 4.65 -3.44
N GLN A 233 -9.99 4.27 -4.22
CA GLN A 233 -9.84 3.94 -5.64
C GLN A 233 -10.33 5.11 -6.49
N SER A 234 -9.42 6.05 -6.71
CA SER A 234 -9.71 7.39 -7.22
C SER A 234 -9.47 7.50 -8.73
N LEU A 235 -9.94 8.59 -9.34
CA LEU A 235 -9.82 8.81 -10.78
C LEU A 235 -8.56 9.60 -11.12
N TRP A 236 -7.79 9.13 -12.10
CA TRP A 236 -6.50 9.68 -12.52
C TRP A 236 -6.40 9.81 -14.03
N THR A 237 -5.43 10.63 -14.47
CA THR A 237 -5.04 10.72 -15.87
C THR A 237 -3.54 10.57 -16.04
N VAL A 238 -3.09 10.02 -17.16
CA VAL A 238 -1.67 9.88 -17.55
C VAL A 238 -1.53 10.00 -19.06
N TYR A 239 -0.36 10.41 -19.57
CA TYR A 239 -0.11 10.30 -21.01
C TYR A 239 0.21 8.85 -21.43
N PRO A 240 -0.04 8.46 -22.70
CA PRO A 240 0.33 7.14 -23.21
C PRO A 240 1.82 6.79 -23.08
N SER A 241 2.69 7.78 -22.89
CA SER A 241 4.11 7.58 -22.59
C SER A 241 4.42 7.27 -21.11
N GLY A 242 3.41 7.20 -20.24
CA GLY A 242 3.58 7.04 -18.79
C GLY A 242 4.05 8.30 -18.06
N THR A 243 3.94 9.47 -18.70
CA THR A 243 4.35 10.76 -18.14
C THR A 243 3.16 11.55 -17.60
N MET A 244 3.44 12.43 -16.65
CA MET A 244 2.49 13.42 -16.12
C MET A 244 1.21 12.82 -15.53
N GLU A 245 1.32 11.66 -14.86
CA GLU A 245 0.22 11.10 -14.09
C GLU A 245 -0.28 12.10 -13.03
N THR A 246 -1.59 12.31 -12.93
CA THR A 246 -2.19 13.25 -11.98
C THR A 246 -3.62 12.84 -11.61
N GLY A 247 -3.96 12.96 -10.33
CA GLY A 247 -5.31 12.70 -9.85
C GLY A 247 -6.31 13.72 -10.37
N LEU A 248 -7.42 13.23 -10.91
CA LEU A 248 -8.53 13.98 -11.49
C LEU A 248 -9.69 14.17 -10.50
N TYR A 249 -10.07 13.12 -9.75
CA TYR A 249 -11.15 13.19 -8.76
C TYR A 249 -11.00 12.17 -7.61
N ALA A 250 -11.50 12.50 -6.42
CA ALA A 250 -11.68 11.65 -5.22
C ALA A 250 -10.42 11.12 -4.50
N ASN A 251 -9.19 11.45 -4.91
CA ASN A 251 -7.98 10.89 -4.26
C ASN A 251 -7.81 11.27 -2.77
N ASN A 252 -8.59 12.22 -2.24
CA ASN A 252 -8.54 12.60 -0.81
C ASN A 252 -9.95 12.72 -0.21
N MET A 253 -10.90 11.94 -0.75
CA MET A 253 -12.26 11.82 -0.25
C MET A 253 -12.46 10.41 0.32
N VAL A 254 -13.44 10.25 1.22
CA VAL A 254 -13.82 8.92 1.73
C VAL A 254 -14.82 8.24 0.81
N PHE A 255 -15.74 9.03 0.24
CA PHE A 255 -16.76 8.56 -0.69
C PHE A 255 -16.67 9.32 -2.02
N PRO A 256 -16.98 8.68 -3.15
CA PRO A 256 -17.20 7.23 -3.27
C PRO A 256 -15.93 6.43 -2.92
N GLU A 257 -16.07 5.19 -2.43
CA GLU A 257 -14.87 4.36 -2.13
C GLU A 257 -14.08 4.05 -3.42
N ALA A 258 -14.80 3.77 -4.51
CA ALA A 258 -14.24 3.53 -5.84
C ALA A 258 -14.94 4.33 -6.95
N VAL A 259 -14.14 4.84 -7.89
CA VAL A 259 -14.56 5.46 -9.14
C VAL A 259 -14.11 4.58 -10.31
N LEU A 260 -15.06 3.89 -10.94
CA LEU A 260 -14.84 2.87 -11.97
C LEU A 260 -15.43 3.29 -13.33
N ASP A 261 -15.15 2.51 -14.37
CA ASP A 261 -15.79 2.59 -15.70
C ASP A 261 -15.77 3.99 -16.35
N SER A 262 -14.78 4.80 -16.03
CA SER A 262 -14.88 6.24 -16.27
C SER A 262 -14.67 6.61 -17.74
N ARG A 263 -15.54 7.46 -18.29
CA ARG A 263 -15.48 7.94 -19.67
C ARG A 263 -15.73 9.44 -19.75
N GLN A 264 -14.93 10.14 -20.54
CA GLN A 264 -15.17 11.57 -20.81
C GLN A 264 -16.40 11.75 -21.70
N VAL A 265 -17.18 12.80 -21.44
CA VAL A 265 -18.24 13.25 -22.35
C VAL A 265 -17.59 14.02 -23.50
N PHE A 266 -17.51 13.44 -24.70
CA PHE A 266 -16.77 14.09 -25.81
C PHE A 266 -17.42 15.38 -26.32
N SER A 267 -18.75 15.48 -26.27
CA SER A 267 -19.47 16.71 -26.64
C SER A 267 -19.32 17.84 -25.62
N ASP A 268 -18.90 17.53 -24.38
CA ASP A 268 -18.61 18.50 -23.33
C ASP A 268 -17.43 18.00 -22.47
N PRO A 269 -16.18 18.26 -22.89
CA PRO A 269 -14.99 17.61 -22.34
C PRO A 269 -14.67 18.01 -20.89
N TYR A 270 -15.46 18.89 -20.29
CA TYR A 270 -15.38 19.20 -18.87
C TYR A 270 -16.02 18.15 -17.98
N TYR A 271 -16.81 17.22 -18.54
CA TYR A 271 -17.48 16.20 -17.77
C TYR A 271 -16.93 14.79 -18.00
N VAL A 272 -16.98 14.00 -16.95
CA VAL A 272 -16.67 12.56 -16.95
C VAL A 272 -17.83 11.82 -16.31
N VAL A 273 -18.30 10.74 -16.92
CA VAL A 273 -19.23 9.81 -16.27
C VAL A 273 -18.45 8.64 -15.67
N SER A 274 -18.91 8.13 -14.53
CA SER A 274 -18.28 7.03 -13.80
C SER A 274 -19.31 6.19 -13.06
N THR A 275 -18.95 4.94 -12.76
CA THR A 275 -19.62 4.14 -11.74
C THR A 275 -19.01 4.46 -10.37
N PHE A 276 -19.81 4.89 -9.41
CA PHE A 276 -19.39 4.99 -8.00
C PHE A 276 -19.74 3.69 -7.30
N SER A 277 -18.74 2.99 -6.79
CA SER A 277 -18.88 1.65 -6.20
C SER A 277 -18.21 1.54 -4.85
N LYS A 278 -18.70 0.64 -4.01
CA LYS A 278 -18.06 0.25 -2.76
C LYS A 278 -16.90 -0.71 -3.01
N HIS A 279 -15.80 -0.58 -2.28
CA HIS A 279 -14.61 -1.41 -2.47
C HIS A 279 -14.88 -2.91 -2.23
N ASN A 280 -15.52 -3.23 -1.10
CA ASN A 280 -15.89 -4.60 -0.72
C ASN A 280 -17.23 -5.00 -1.35
N SER A 281 -17.34 -4.86 -2.67
CA SER A 281 -18.52 -5.25 -3.44
C SER A 281 -18.16 -5.67 -4.86
N THR A 282 -19.14 -6.18 -5.61
CA THR A 282 -19.04 -6.30 -7.08
C THR A 282 -18.83 -4.91 -7.69
N PRO A 283 -18.22 -4.76 -8.89
CA PRO A 283 -18.00 -3.46 -9.55
C PRO A 283 -19.32 -2.85 -10.08
N ARG A 284 -20.23 -2.55 -9.14
CA ARG A 284 -21.55 -1.98 -9.35
C ARG A 284 -21.84 -0.98 -8.23
N GLY A 285 -22.70 -0.02 -8.53
CA GLY A 285 -23.10 1.01 -7.59
C GLY A 285 -24.05 2.00 -8.24
N THR A 286 -23.66 3.27 -8.31
CA THR A 286 -24.46 4.36 -8.90
C THR A 286 -23.75 5.00 -10.09
N ILE A 287 -24.51 5.66 -10.97
CA ILE A 287 -23.96 6.39 -12.11
C ILE A 287 -23.82 7.87 -11.75
N ALA A 288 -22.60 8.39 -11.87
CA ALA A 288 -22.27 9.76 -11.49
C ALA A 288 -21.60 10.51 -12.64
N LEU A 289 -21.95 11.78 -12.79
CA LEU A 289 -21.30 12.75 -13.68
C LEU A 289 -20.46 13.70 -12.85
N ILE A 290 -19.18 13.84 -13.21
CA ILE A 290 -18.17 14.64 -12.53
C ILE A 290 -17.81 15.84 -13.41
N ASP A 291 -18.05 17.05 -12.90
CA ASP A 291 -17.56 18.31 -13.47
C ASP A 291 -16.10 18.55 -13.07
N THR A 292 -15.21 18.35 -14.02
CA THR A 292 -13.76 18.53 -13.82
C THR A 292 -13.33 19.98 -13.66
N ARG A 293 -14.24 20.97 -13.80
CA ARG A 293 -13.99 22.40 -13.50
C ARG A 293 -14.13 22.71 -12.01
N ILE A 294 -14.86 21.89 -11.25
CA ILE A 294 -14.98 21.99 -9.79
C ILE A 294 -13.76 21.31 -9.12
N GLY A 295 -13.58 21.51 -7.81
CA GLY A 295 -12.46 20.95 -7.07
C GLY A 295 -12.42 19.42 -7.12
N LYS A 296 -11.24 18.84 -7.36
CA LYS A 296 -11.04 17.37 -7.48
C LYS A 296 -11.36 16.54 -6.23
N ASN A 297 -11.67 17.18 -5.11
CA ASN A 297 -12.08 16.52 -3.87
C ASN A 297 -13.37 17.18 -3.30
N ASP A 298 -14.19 17.81 -4.16
CA ASP A 298 -15.39 18.54 -3.76
C ASP A 298 -16.65 17.77 -4.21
N PRO A 299 -17.54 17.36 -3.28
CA PRO A 299 -18.78 16.69 -3.63
C PRO A 299 -19.66 17.48 -4.62
N LYS A 300 -19.54 18.81 -4.66
CA LYS A 300 -20.27 19.67 -5.62
C LYS A 300 -19.88 19.44 -7.07
N ALA A 301 -18.78 18.74 -7.33
CA ALA A 301 -18.40 18.33 -8.67
C ALA A 301 -19.36 17.27 -9.24
N VAL A 302 -20.19 16.64 -8.41
CA VAL A 302 -20.96 15.46 -8.82
C VAL A 302 -22.44 15.76 -8.97
N PHE A 303 -23.00 15.27 -10.08
CA PHE A 303 -24.43 14.96 -10.20
C PHE A 303 -24.59 13.44 -10.30
N ASN A 304 -25.39 12.84 -9.41
CA ASN A 304 -25.60 11.40 -9.38
C ASN A 304 -26.94 11.05 -10.05
N PHE A 305 -26.87 10.36 -11.17
CA PHE A 305 -28.03 9.95 -11.97
C PHE A 305 -28.87 8.86 -11.29
N SER A 306 -28.30 8.09 -10.37
CA SER A 306 -29.04 7.06 -9.63
C SER A 306 -29.67 7.60 -8.35
N ASP A 307 -29.10 8.64 -7.76
CA ASP A 307 -29.57 9.27 -6.51
C ASP A 307 -29.16 10.75 -6.43
N PRO A 308 -29.92 11.67 -7.07
CA PRO A 308 -29.57 13.10 -7.15
C PRO A 308 -29.40 13.79 -5.79
N ASP A 309 -30.12 13.33 -4.76
CA ASP A 309 -30.07 13.88 -3.41
C ASP A 309 -28.79 13.48 -2.66
N HIS A 310 -28.10 12.42 -3.10
CA HIS A 310 -26.89 11.90 -2.47
C HIS A 310 -25.74 11.74 -3.48
N PRO A 311 -25.06 12.85 -3.86
CA PRO A 311 -24.09 12.85 -4.96
C PRO A 311 -22.96 11.81 -4.86
N LEU A 312 -22.53 11.47 -3.63
CA LEU A 312 -21.43 10.55 -3.38
C LEU A 312 -21.86 9.11 -3.04
N ARG A 313 -23.16 8.79 -3.14
CA ARG A 313 -23.63 7.44 -2.87
C ARG A 313 -22.97 6.45 -3.83
N ASP A 314 -22.38 5.40 -3.31
CA ASP A 314 -21.63 4.39 -4.05
C ASP A 314 -22.24 2.98 -3.93
N THR A 315 -23.48 2.91 -3.43
CA THR A 315 -24.24 1.67 -3.26
C THR A 315 -25.43 1.61 -4.21
N GLY A 316 -25.48 0.54 -5.00
CA GLY A 316 -26.48 0.30 -6.04
C GLY A 316 -26.04 -0.86 -6.95
N GLU A 317 -26.75 -1.08 -8.05
CA GLU A 317 -26.52 -2.20 -8.97
C GLU A 317 -26.17 -1.76 -10.40
N ALA A 318 -26.02 -0.45 -10.62
CA ALA A 318 -25.68 0.13 -11.92
C ALA A 318 -24.16 0.09 -12.18
N CYS A 319 -23.75 -0.03 -13.44
CA CYS A 319 -22.35 -0.07 -13.85
C CYS A 319 -22.15 0.30 -15.32
N GLU A 320 -20.89 0.43 -15.72
CA GLU A 320 -20.43 0.57 -17.11
C GLU A 320 -21.17 1.66 -17.91
N PRO A 321 -21.25 2.90 -17.41
CA PRO A 321 -21.89 3.98 -18.13
C PRO A 321 -21.13 4.36 -19.40
N PHE A 322 -21.90 4.79 -20.40
CA PHE A 322 -21.39 5.37 -21.63
C PHE A 322 -22.15 6.67 -21.93
N PRO A 323 -21.46 7.83 -22.01
CA PRO A 323 -22.13 9.10 -22.23
C PRO A 323 -22.47 9.30 -23.72
N ILE A 324 -23.72 9.67 -24.02
CA ILE A 324 -24.11 10.18 -25.35
C ILE A 324 -23.94 11.70 -25.38
N THR A 325 -24.46 12.36 -24.34
CA THR A 325 -24.23 13.76 -23.99
C THR A 325 -23.96 13.87 -22.50
N LYS A 326 -23.76 15.07 -21.96
CA LYS A 326 -23.65 15.26 -20.50
C LYS A 326 -24.96 14.92 -19.76
N ASP A 327 -26.09 14.96 -20.46
CA ASP A 327 -27.43 14.77 -19.89
C ASP A 327 -28.08 13.45 -20.32
N LEU A 328 -27.54 12.72 -21.30
CA LEU A 328 -28.07 11.44 -21.79
C LEU A 328 -26.99 10.35 -21.77
N MET A 329 -27.29 9.22 -21.11
CA MET A 329 -26.33 8.15 -20.89
C MET A 329 -26.94 6.77 -21.14
N LEU A 330 -26.10 5.85 -21.62
CA LEU A 330 -26.33 4.40 -21.60
C LEU A 330 -25.65 3.80 -20.37
N PHE A 331 -26.20 2.74 -19.80
CA PHE A 331 -25.59 2.02 -18.68
C PHE A 331 -26.21 0.63 -18.52
N SER A 332 -25.56 -0.22 -17.73
CA SER A 332 -26.08 -1.52 -17.29
C SER A 332 -26.60 -1.43 -15.86
N ASP A 333 -27.80 -1.96 -15.59
CA ASP A 333 -28.39 -1.96 -14.24
C ASP A 333 -29.38 -3.13 -14.08
N ARG A 334 -29.81 -3.41 -12.85
CA ARG A 334 -30.71 -4.53 -12.56
C ARG A 334 -32.10 -4.35 -13.17
N ASN A 335 -32.56 -5.43 -13.81
CA ASN A 335 -33.95 -5.68 -14.21
C ASN A 335 -34.36 -7.07 -13.69
N GLY A 336 -34.94 -7.13 -12.49
CA GLY A 336 -35.17 -8.39 -11.79
C GLY A 336 -33.88 -9.04 -11.29
N LYS A 337 -33.56 -10.26 -11.75
CA LYS A 337 -32.35 -11.01 -11.34
C LYS A 337 -31.15 -10.83 -12.28
N LYS A 338 -31.32 -10.15 -13.41
CA LYS A 338 -30.33 -9.99 -14.47
C LYS A 338 -30.08 -8.51 -14.72
N ASN A 339 -28.88 -8.17 -15.16
CA ASN A 339 -28.60 -6.82 -15.62
C ASN A 339 -29.11 -6.63 -17.06
N ALA A 340 -29.62 -5.43 -17.32
CA ALA A 340 -30.17 -5.00 -18.59
C ALA A 340 -29.58 -3.63 -18.96
N LEU A 341 -29.67 -3.27 -20.24
CA LEU A 341 -29.21 -1.98 -20.74
C LEU A 341 -30.33 -0.94 -20.56
N PHE A 342 -29.96 0.23 -20.06
CA PHE A 342 -30.87 1.35 -19.83
C PHE A 342 -30.35 2.65 -20.45
N LEU A 343 -31.28 3.55 -20.75
CA LEU A 343 -31.05 4.95 -21.01
C LEU A 343 -31.47 5.76 -19.78
N ILE A 344 -30.74 6.84 -19.48
CA ILE A 344 -31.18 7.85 -18.52
C ILE A 344 -30.90 9.25 -19.05
N LYS A 345 -31.89 10.14 -18.93
CA LYS A 345 -31.83 11.55 -19.35
C LYS A 345 -32.07 12.47 -18.16
N ARG A 346 -31.20 13.46 -17.95
CA ARG A 346 -31.39 14.60 -17.05
C ARG A 346 -32.03 15.74 -17.84
N HIS A 347 -33.12 16.30 -17.34
CA HIS A 347 -33.77 17.47 -17.93
C HIS A 347 -33.23 18.77 -17.33
N GLU A 348 -33.63 19.92 -17.88
CA GLU A 348 -33.14 21.24 -17.44
C GLU A 348 -33.49 21.56 -15.98
N ASP A 349 -34.55 20.96 -15.44
CA ASP A 349 -34.99 21.08 -14.04
C ASP A 349 -34.38 20.01 -13.12
N ASP A 350 -33.39 19.28 -13.61
CA ASP A 350 -32.71 18.15 -12.95
C ASP A 350 -33.58 16.91 -12.70
N SER A 351 -34.82 16.89 -13.21
CA SER A 351 -35.62 15.67 -13.22
C SER A 351 -35.00 14.61 -14.15
N LEU A 352 -35.27 13.34 -13.84
CA LEU A 352 -34.68 12.21 -14.55
C LEU A 352 -35.74 11.34 -15.20
N THR A 353 -35.54 11.00 -16.47
CA THR A 353 -36.28 9.96 -17.18
C THR A 353 -35.35 8.77 -17.41
N ARG A 354 -35.78 7.56 -17.03
CA ARG A 354 -35.05 6.30 -17.24
C ARG A 354 -35.89 5.36 -18.10
N GLU A 355 -35.27 4.73 -19.10
CA GLU A 355 -35.95 3.85 -20.04
C GLU A 355 -35.15 2.56 -20.27
N LEU A 356 -35.84 1.41 -20.30
CA LEU A 356 -35.23 0.12 -20.67
C LEU A 356 -34.89 0.13 -22.16
N LEU A 357 -33.62 -0.17 -22.49
CA LEU A 357 -33.15 -0.32 -23.85
C LEU A 357 -33.17 -1.79 -24.29
N PHE A 358 -32.59 -2.70 -23.51
CA PHE A 358 -32.54 -4.11 -23.90
C PHE A 358 -32.33 -5.00 -22.67
N SER A 359 -32.99 -6.15 -22.63
CA SER A 359 -32.78 -7.15 -21.58
C SER A 359 -32.81 -8.56 -22.14
N ASP A 360 -32.02 -9.45 -21.55
CA ASP A 360 -32.11 -10.88 -21.76
C ASP A 360 -32.50 -11.55 -20.43
N PRO A 361 -33.57 -12.38 -20.38
CA PRO A 361 -33.99 -13.02 -19.14
C PRO A 361 -33.00 -14.06 -18.61
N ASN A 362 -32.06 -14.55 -19.45
CA ASN A 362 -31.18 -15.66 -19.10
C ASN A 362 -29.78 -15.20 -18.70
N ILE A 363 -29.32 -14.04 -19.16
CA ILE A 363 -27.93 -13.59 -19.03
C ILE A 363 -27.84 -12.08 -18.85
N ASP A 364 -26.80 -11.61 -18.15
CA ASP A 364 -26.64 -10.20 -17.84
C ASP A 364 -26.11 -9.46 -19.09
N CYS A 365 -26.67 -8.29 -19.37
CA CYS A 365 -26.25 -7.41 -20.46
C CYS A 365 -25.41 -6.24 -19.91
N HIS A 366 -24.22 -6.06 -20.46
CA HIS A 366 -23.14 -5.22 -19.94
C HIS A 366 -22.45 -4.42 -21.05
N SER A 367 -21.69 -3.41 -20.66
CA SER A 367 -20.79 -2.61 -21.52
C SER A 367 -21.44 -2.04 -22.79
N PRO A 368 -22.54 -1.26 -22.69
CA PRO A 368 -23.17 -0.64 -23.86
C PRO A 368 -22.24 0.42 -24.48
N ILE A 369 -21.93 0.29 -25.78
CA ILE A 369 -21.05 1.19 -26.53
C ILE A 369 -21.73 1.59 -27.86
N PRO A 370 -21.94 2.89 -28.13
CA PRO A 370 -22.36 3.40 -29.43
C PRO A 370 -21.43 2.99 -30.58
N VAL A 371 -21.96 2.35 -31.61
CA VAL A 371 -21.23 1.97 -32.82
C VAL A 371 -21.26 3.11 -33.83
N ARG A 372 -20.35 4.06 -33.64
CA ARG A 372 -20.15 5.19 -34.56
C ARG A 372 -18.69 5.67 -34.50
N PRO A 373 -18.15 6.22 -35.59
CA PRO A 373 -16.82 6.82 -35.55
C PRO A 373 -16.72 7.87 -34.45
N GLN A 374 -15.64 7.82 -33.68
CA GLN A 374 -15.34 8.76 -32.62
C GLN A 374 -14.29 9.77 -33.08
N GLN A 375 -14.31 10.96 -32.48
CA GLN A 375 -13.28 11.95 -32.71
C GLN A 375 -11.92 11.40 -32.24
N LEU A 376 -10.95 11.34 -33.16
CA LEU A 376 -9.57 10.99 -32.83
C LEU A 376 -8.97 12.09 -31.95
N ALA A 377 -8.52 11.71 -30.76
CA ALA A 377 -7.75 12.60 -29.90
C ALA A 377 -6.39 12.93 -30.54
N ALA A 378 -5.82 14.08 -30.17
CA ALA A 378 -4.52 14.49 -30.69
C ALA A 378 -3.42 13.48 -30.30
N VAL A 379 -2.76 12.89 -31.29
CA VAL A 379 -1.60 12.01 -31.06
C VAL A 379 -0.44 12.84 -30.54
N ARG A 380 -0.02 12.57 -29.30
CA ARG A 380 1.21 13.14 -28.75
C ARG A 380 2.40 12.23 -29.06
N PRO A 381 3.54 12.77 -29.55
CA PRO A 381 4.75 12.00 -29.70
C PRO A 381 5.19 11.39 -28.36
N SER A 382 5.67 10.15 -28.38
CA SER A 382 6.33 9.56 -27.21
C SER A 382 7.58 10.38 -26.88
N GLN A 383 7.68 10.86 -25.65
CA GLN A 383 8.80 11.68 -25.20
C GLN A 383 9.90 10.84 -24.52
N GLY A 384 9.57 9.66 -23.96
CA GLY A 384 10.49 8.89 -23.11
C GLY A 384 11.61 8.17 -23.85
N ASP A 385 12.81 8.17 -23.27
CA ASP A 385 13.96 7.39 -23.71
C ASP A 385 14.08 6.11 -22.88
N ARG A 386 13.46 5.03 -23.37
CA ARG A 386 13.42 3.72 -22.69
C ARG A 386 14.77 2.99 -22.65
N SER A 387 15.84 3.54 -23.25
CA SER A 387 17.20 3.07 -23.01
C SER A 387 17.73 3.48 -21.62
N LYS A 388 17.04 4.40 -20.94
CA LYS A 388 17.35 4.86 -19.58
C LYS A 388 16.54 4.11 -18.53
N ASP A 389 17.10 4.01 -17.34
CA ASP A 389 16.50 3.48 -16.12
C ASP A 389 16.28 4.57 -15.05
N TYR A 390 16.30 5.84 -15.47
CA TYR A 390 16.10 7.02 -14.63
C TYR A 390 15.33 8.10 -15.37
N GLY A 391 14.75 9.03 -14.62
CA GLY A 391 14.31 10.32 -15.11
C GLY A 391 14.62 11.40 -14.07
N PHE A 392 13.93 12.52 -14.15
CA PHE A 392 14.22 13.67 -13.30
C PHE A 392 12.96 14.30 -12.73
N PHE A 393 13.09 14.90 -11.55
CA PHE A 393 12.07 15.74 -10.95
C PHE A 393 12.54 17.17 -10.84
N LEU A 394 11.67 18.10 -11.23
CA LEU A 394 11.86 19.53 -11.05
C LEU A 394 10.71 20.09 -10.20
N LEU A 395 11.06 20.63 -9.04
CA LEU A 395 10.18 21.44 -8.20
C LEU A 395 10.55 22.91 -8.39
N GLN A 396 9.60 23.75 -8.82
CA GLN A 396 9.88 25.17 -9.05
C GLN A 396 9.95 25.97 -7.75
N ASP A 397 9.02 25.76 -6.82
CA ASP A 397 8.97 26.45 -5.53
C ASP A 397 8.19 25.64 -4.49
N VAL A 398 8.91 25.01 -3.57
CA VAL A 398 8.34 24.20 -2.47
C VAL A 398 7.29 24.95 -1.64
N TYR A 399 7.35 26.28 -1.55
CA TYR A 399 6.42 27.06 -0.71
C TYR A 399 5.07 27.31 -1.40
N GLN A 400 4.95 27.05 -2.71
CA GLN A 400 3.65 27.09 -3.38
C GLN A 400 2.77 25.93 -2.88
N GLY A 401 1.58 26.27 -2.38
CA GLY A 401 0.72 25.33 -1.66
C GLY A 401 1.04 25.17 -0.17
N MET A 402 2.05 25.88 0.35
CA MET A 402 2.40 25.95 1.77
C MET A 402 2.56 27.40 2.27
N PRO A 403 1.53 28.26 2.13
CA PRO A 403 1.65 29.70 2.41
C PRO A 403 2.03 30.05 3.86
N ASN A 404 1.73 29.16 4.80
CA ASN A 404 2.02 29.35 6.23
C ASN A 404 3.41 28.87 6.65
N VAL A 405 4.19 28.29 5.73
CA VAL A 405 5.55 27.81 5.99
C VAL A 405 6.53 28.96 5.68
N PRO A 406 7.37 29.38 6.64
CA PRO A 406 8.33 30.47 6.42
C PRO A 406 9.28 30.16 5.25
N ARG A 407 9.40 31.08 4.29
CA ARG A 407 10.33 30.89 3.17
C ARG A 407 11.77 30.73 3.66
N GLY A 408 12.49 29.80 3.05
CA GLY A 408 13.84 29.40 3.45
C GLY A 408 13.89 28.39 4.61
N SER A 409 12.77 28.01 5.24
CA SER A 409 12.77 27.01 6.32
C SER A 409 13.01 25.58 5.82
N ILE A 410 12.56 25.25 4.61
CA ILE A 410 12.79 23.96 3.97
C ILE A 410 14.22 23.95 3.42
N LYS A 411 14.99 22.94 3.83
CA LYS A 411 16.40 22.77 3.44
C LYS A 411 16.61 21.62 2.48
N LYS A 412 15.81 20.56 2.61
CA LYS A 412 16.00 19.33 1.85
C LYS A 412 14.66 18.72 1.46
N LEU A 413 14.68 17.91 0.41
CA LEU A 413 13.63 16.95 0.10
C LEU A 413 14.18 15.55 0.34
N ARG A 414 13.53 14.78 1.19
CA ARG A 414 13.76 13.33 1.29
C ARG A 414 12.95 12.63 0.19
N VAL A 415 13.60 11.69 -0.48
CA VAL A 415 13.07 10.90 -1.58
C VAL A 415 12.84 9.48 -1.08
N VAL A 416 11.59 9.02 -1.09
CA VAL A 416 11.20 7.70 -0.57
C VAL A 416 10.46 6.93 -1.63
N GLU A 417 10.81 5.65 -1.80
CA GLU A 417 10.05 4.69 -2.57
C GLU A 417 9.10 3.91 -1.64
N GLU A 418 7.84 3.78 -2.06
CA GLU A 418 6.90 2.81 -1.50
C GLU A 418 6.97 1.51 -2.32
N THR A 419 7.17 0.37 -1.66
CA THR A 419 7.45 -0.89 -2.37
C THR A 419 6.22 -1.77 -2.58
N SER A 420 6.17 -2.46 -3.71
CA SER A 420 5.13 -3.46 -4.02
C SER A 420 5.64 -4.86 -3.73
N ARG A 421 5.02 -5.61 -2.82
CA ARG A 421 5.44 -6.99 -2.51
C ARG A 421 5.27 -7.93 -3.71
N VAL A 422 6.19 -8.88 -3.86
CA VAL A 422 6.02 -10.07 -4.74
C VAL A 422 6.22 -11.41 -4.02
N SER A 423 6.77 -11.40 -2.79
CA SER A 423 6.97 -12.60 -1.98
C SER A 423 5.67 -13.31 -1.57
N PRO A 424 5.71 -14.63 -1.31
CA PRO A 424 4.58 -15.36 -0.73
C PRO A 424 4.16 -14.79 0.62
N THR A 425 2.88 -14.95 0.95
CA THR A 425 2.40 -14.64 2.30
C THR A 425 3.03 -15.59 3.33
N PRO A 426 3.52 -15.10 4.47
CA PRO A 426 4.02 -15.92 5.55
C PRO A 426 2.88 -16.38 6.49
N GLY A 427 1.64 -15.99 6.19
CA GLY A 427 0.45 -16.27 7.00
C GLY A 427 -0.46 -15.04 7.11
N SER A 428 -1.61 -15.17 7.76
CA SER A 428 -2.43 -14.02 8.12
C SER A 428 -1.77 -13.24 9.27
N GLY A 429 -1.55 -11.94 9.10
CA GLY A 429 -1.08 -11.06 10.17
C GLY A 429 -2.23 -10.38 10.93
N PRO A 430 -1.97 -9.81 12.11
CA PRO A 430 -2.90 -8.92 12.78
C PRO A 430 -3.17 -7.68 11.93
N PHE A 431 -4.19 -6.91 12.34
CA PHE A 431 -4.42 -5.56 11.80
C PHE A 431 -4.76 -5.50 10.29
N ASN A 432 -5.34 -6.57 9.75
CA ASN A 432 -5.71 -6.71 8.34
C ASN A 432 -4.51 -6.69 7.36
N GLN A 433 -3.30 -6.95 7.85
CA GLN A 433 -2.10 -6.98 7.03
C GLN A 433 -1.68 -8.43 6.71
N THR A 434 -1.40 -8.72 5.45
CA THR A 434 -0.83 -10.02 5.04
C THR A 434 0.60 -10.17 5.54
N PHE A 435 1.35 -9.06 5.55
CA PHE A 435 2.66 -8.94 6.17
C PHE A 435 2.56 -7.91 7.28
N THR A 436 2.83 -8.31 8.52
CA THR A 436 2.82 -7.35 9.63
C THR A 436 3.95 -6.36 9.41
N ILE A 437 3.62 -5.12 9.02
CA ILE A 437 4.61 -4.04 8.83
C ILE A 437 4.53 -3.07 10.01
N SER A 438 3.32 -2.67 10.42
CA SER A 438 3.14 -1.59 11.39
C SER A 438 1.84 -1.69 12.19
N ALA A 439 1.87 -1.26 13.45
CA ALA A 439 0.67 -1.02 14.27
C ALA A 439 -0.05 0.31 13.95
N ALA A 440 0.67 1.27 13.32
CA ALA A 440 0.09 2.49 12.80
C ALA A 440 -0.62 2.27 11.44
N LEU A 441 -0.47 1.07 10.86
CA LEU A 441 -1.04 0.65 9.57
C LEU A 441 -0.38 1.32 8.36
N ALA A 442 0.93 1.56 8.42
CA ALA A 442 1.72 1.62 7.19
C ALA A 442 1.67 0.23 6.53
N TRP A 443 1.14 0.14 5.30
CA TRP A 443 0.79 -1.12 4.65
C TRP A 443 1.97 -1.80 3.93
N THR A 444 3.06 -1.07 3.69
CA THR A 444 4.15 -1.45 2.79
C THR A 444 5.52 -1.10 3.40
N GLY A 445 6.54 -1.86 3.01
CA GLY A 445 7.94 -1.48 3.27
C GLY A 445 8.34 -0.25 2.45
N LYS A 446 9.12 0.65 3.05
CA LYS A 446 9.59 1.90 2.43
C LYS A 446 11.10 1.85 2.23
N ASN A 447 11.56 2.27 1.05
CA ASN A 447 12.98 2.42 0.72
C ASN A 447 13.35 3.91 0.71
N TYR A 448 14.19 4.35 1.62
CA TYR A 448 14.65 5.73 1.69
C TYR A 448 15.82 5.90 0.72
N LEU A 449 15.57 6.50 -0.43
CA LEU A 449 16.59 6.68 -1.47
C LEU A 449 17.62 7.75 -1.09
N GLY A 450 17.27 8.60 -0.12
CA GLY A 450 18.12 9.66 0.42
C GLY A 450 17.48 11.04 0.31
N GLU A 451 18.30 12.07 0.20
CA GLU A 451 17.89 13.48 0.22
C GLU A 451 18.59 14.31 -0.86
N VAL A 452 17.91 15.40 -1.26
CA VAL A 452 18.46 16.45 -2.14
C VAL A 452 18.27 17.82 -1.51
N SER A 453 19.15 18.77 -1.85
CA SER A 453 19.07 20.13 -1.30
C SER A 453 17.99 20.94 -2.01
N VAL A 454 17.31 21.79 -1.25
CA VAL A 454 16.40 22.82 -1.77
C VAL A 454 17.15 24.14 -1.86
N GLU A 455 17.07 24.78 -3.03
CA GLU A 455 17.68 26.06 -3.30
C GLU A 455 17.02 27.19 -2.50
N LYS A 456 17.71 28.34 -2.41
CA LYS A 456 17.23 29.51 -1.64
C LYS A 456 15.88 30.07 -2.10
N ASP A 457 15.52 29.87 -3.37
CA ASP A 457 14.24 30.28 -3.94
C ASP A 457 13.11 29.27 -3.69
N GLY A 458 13.43 28.09 -3.16
CA GLY A 458 12.50 26.98 -2.92
C GLY A 458 12.54 25.90 -3.98
N SER A 459 13.40 26.01 -4.99
CA SER A 459 13.47 25.07 -6.11
C SER A 459 14.36 23.85 -5.84
N ALA A 460 14.10 22.74 -6.54
CA ALA A 460 14.95 21.55 -6.53
C ALA A 460 14.88 20.83 -7.88
N TYR A 461 16.02 20.33 -8.37
CA TYR A 461 16.11 19.56 -9.61
C TYR A 461 17.06 18.37 -9.41
N PHE A 462 16.58 17.15 -9.65
CA PHE A 462 17.31 15.94 -9.30
C PHE A 462 16.92 14.73 -10.13
N GLU A 463 17.86 13.78 -10.25
CA GLU A 463 17.66 12.47 -10.86
C GLU A 463 16.99 11.51 -9.88
N VAL A 464 16.12 10.64 -10.38
CA VAL A 464 15.53 9.53 -9.62
C VAL A 464 15.44 8.27 -10.50
N PRO A 465 15.47 7.07 -9.90
CA PRO A 465 15.25 5.83 -10.66
C PRO A 465 13.86 5.81 -11.28
N ALA A 466 13.76 5.34 -12.52
CA ALA A 466 12.51 5.06 -13.18
C ALA A 466 11.92 3.74 -12.65
N GLY A 467 10.60 3.55 -12.83
CA GLY A 467 9.94 2.29 -12.43
C GLY A 467 9.76 2.11 -10.91
N LYS A 468 9.85 3.18 -10.13
CA LYS A 468 9.64 3.21 -8.68
C LYS A 468 8.49 4.15 -8.29
N MET A 469 7.74 3.81 -7.25
CA MET A 469 6.70 4.67 -6.67
C MET A 469 7.34 5.69 -5.72
N ILE A 470 7.61 6.90 -6.18
CA ILE A 470 8.35 7.90 -5.40
C ILE A 470 7.40 8.91 -4.76
N PHE A 471 7.56 9.15 -3.46
CA PHE A 471 6.97 10.31 -2.80
C PHE A 471 8.04 11.14 -2.10
N LEU A 472 7.71 12.40 -1.83
CA LEU A 472 8.65 13.40 -1.34
C LEU A 472 8.23 13.93 0.03
N GLN A 473 9.23 14.19 0.88
CA GLN A 473 9.07 14.80 2.19
C GLN A 473 9.89 16.08 2.30
N ALA A 474 9.25 17.22 2.59
CA ALA A 474 9.93 18.50 2.76
C ALA A 474 10.50 18.63 4.17
N LEU A 475 11.82 18.73 4.29
CA LEU A 475 12.52 18.72 5.58
C LEU A 475 13.01 20.12 5.99
N ASP A 476 12.84 20.46 7.27
CA ASP A 476 13.45 21.65 7.86
C ASP A 476 14.93 21.46 8.23
N ALA A 477 15.57 22.51 8.76
CA ALA A 477 16.98 22.45 9.17
C ALA A 477 17.29 21.42 10.29
N GLN A 478 16.28 21.04 11.07
CA GLN A 478 16.39 20.03 12.13
C GLN A 478 16.14 18.61 11.61
N GLY A 479 15.80 18.44 10.33
CA GLY A 479 15.50 17.15 9.72
C GLY A 479 14.05 16.70 9.91
N ARG A 480 13.15 17.58 10.37
CA ARG A 480 11.73 17.24 10.56
C ARG A 480 10.94 17.39 9.27
N CYS A 481 10.06 16.44 8.96
CA CYS A 481 9.16 16.50 7.81
C CYS A 481 8.04 17.52 8.02
N VAL A 482 8.22 18.73 7.47
CA VAL A 482 7.22 19.80 7.47
C VAL A 482 5.96 19.37 6.72
N ARG A 483 6.12 18.62 5.63
CA ARG A 483 5.01 18.08 4.86
C ARG A 483 5.43 16.85 4.06
N SER A 484 4.60 15.81 4.12
CA SER A 484 4.74 14.60 3.30
C SER A 484 3.75 14.63 2.14
N MET A 485 4.21 14.22 0.95
CA MET A 485 3.32 13.87 -0.15
C MET A 485 2.55 12.59 0.21
N ARG A 486 1.20 12.64 0.22
CA ARG A 486 0.34 11.50 0.60
C ARG A 486 -0.25 10.79 -0.60
N THR A 487 0.64 10.54 -1.56
CA THR A 487 0.48 9.81 -2.81
C THR A 487 1.87 9.64 -3.41
N PHE A 488 2.03 8.87 -4.47
CA PHE A 488 3.29 8.76 -5.18
C PHE A 488 3.22 9.36 -6.59
N ILE A 489 4.40 9.64 -7.13
CA ILE A 489 4.67 10.00 -8.52
C ILE A 489 5.75 9.06 -9.06
N GLN A 490 5.91 9.04 -10.39
CA GLN A 490 6.98 8.31 -11.04
C GLN A 490 7.77 9.18 -12.01
N ALA A 491 9.02 8.81 -12.24
CA ALA A 491 9.80 9.34 -13.34
C ALA A 491 9.71 8.38 -14.54
N ALA A 492 9.31 8.91 -15.69
CA ALA A 492 9.44 8.18 -16.94
C ALA A 492 10.90 8.22 -17.41
N PRO A 493 11.39 7.17 -18.08
CA PRO A 493 12.76 7.10 -18.59
C PRO A 493 13.19 8.32 -19.42
N GLY A 494 14.27 8.97 -19.01
CA GLY A 494 14.88 10.14 -19.66
C GLY A 494 14.10 11.45 -19.52
N ILE A 495 12.95 11.46 -18.83
CA ILE A 495 12.04 12.61 -18.80
C ILE A 495 12.14 13.39 -17.49
N THR A 496 12.06 14.71 -17.61
CA THR A 496 11.85 15.60 -16.46
C THR A 496 10.35 15.79 -16.21
N ARG A 497 9.88 15.37 -15.03
CA ARG A 497 8.54 15.71 -14.51
C ARG A 497 8.64 16.94 -13.63
N GLY A 498 7.84 17.95 -13.94
CA GLY A 498 7.81 19.23 -13.22
C GLY A 498 6.58 19.38 -12.32
N CYS A 499 6.75 19.96 -11.13
CA CYS A 499 5.66 20.54 -10.34
C CYS A 499 6.00 21.97 -9.92
N ILE A 500 4.96 22.77 -9.69
CA ILE A 500 5.14 24.15 -9.23
C ILE A 500 5.45 24.13 -7.73
N GLY A 501 4.66 23.39 -6.95
CA GLY A 501 4.75 23.40 -5.49
C GLY A 501 4.33 22.10 -4.81
N CYS A 502 4.23 22.15 -3.48
CA CYS A 502 3.77 21.03 -2.66
C CYS A 502 2.25 21.10 -2.48
N HIS A 503 1.51 20.28 -3.26
CA HIS A 503 0.03 20.25 -3.28
C HIS A 503 -0.60 21.60 -3.67
N GLU A 504 0.01 22.27 -4.65
CA GLU A 504 -0.51 23.51 -5.23
C GLU A 504 -1.84 23.28 -5.97
N ASN A 505 -2.64 24.35 -6.10
CA ASN A 505 -3.81 24.30 -6.96
C ASN A 505 -3.37 24.26 -8.43
N LYS A 506 -3.58 23.12 -9.10
CA LYS A 506 -3.23 22.91 -10.51
C LYS A 506 -4.02 23.78 -11.49
N LYS A 507 -5.14 24.39 -11.06
CA LYS A 507 -5.91 25.38 -11.83
C LYS A 507 -5.53 26.83 -11.51
N GLY A 508 -4.66 27.04 -10.53
CA GLY A 508 -4.16 28.36 -10.20
C GLY A 508 -3.21 28.86 -11.29
N THR A 509 -3.20 30.17 -11.51
CA THR A 509 -2.16 30.81 -12.32
C THR A 509 -0.88 30.91 -11.49
N PHE A 510 0.21 30.33 -11.99
CA PHE A 510 1.54 30.52 -11.43
C PHE A 510 2.35 31.42 -12.35
N GLN A 511 2.81 32.56 -11.82
CA GLN A 511 3.68 33.46 -12.55
C GLN A 511 5.13 33.03 -12.36
N VAL A 512 5.73 32.45 -13.40
CA VAL A 512 7.17 32.21 -13.44
C VAL A 512 7.87 33.53 -13.78
N GLU A 513 8.13 34.37 -12.78
CA GLU A 513 8.80 35.66 -13.02
C GLU A 513 10.27 35.49 -13.41
N LYS A 514 10.92 34.42 -12.92
CA LYS A 514 12.32 34.06 -13.21
C LYS A 514 12.49 32.55 -13.27
N MET A 515 13.43 32.09 -14.08
CA MET A 515 13.83 30.68 -14.11
C MET A 515 14.35 30.27 -12.73
N ALA A 516 13.91 29.10 -12.24
CA ALA A 516 14.29 28.61 -10.92
C ALA A 516 15.80 28.31 -10.86
N ILE A 517 16.43 28.58 -9.71
CA ILE A 517 17.88 28.36 -9.52
C ILE A 517 18.26 26.91 -9.81
N ALA A 518 17.42 25.95 -9.43
CA ALA A 518 17.69 24.54 -9.70
C ALA A 518 17.73 24.22 -11.21
N GLN A 519 17.00 24.96 -12.06
CA GLN A 519 17.01 24.78 -13.51
C GLN A 519 18.28 25.32 -14.18
N THR A 520 19.02 26.22 -13.52
CA THR A 520 20.30 26.74 -14.05
C THR A 520 21.47 25.80 -13.75
N LYS A 521 21.23 24.66 -13.08
CA LYS A 521 22.23 23.71 -12.62
C LYS A 521 21.97 22.33 -13.20
N ALA A 522 23.01 21.48 -13.19
CA ALA A 522 22.83 20.05 -13.44
C ALA A 522 21.93 19.42 -12.37
N PRO A 523 21.13 18.39 -12.71
CA PRO A 523 20.30 17.69 -11.73
C PRO A 523 21.17 17.10 -10.63
N GLN A 524 20.74 17.28 -9.38
CA GLN A 524 21.39 16.68 -8.23
C GLN A 524 21.25 15.16 -8.27
N GLN A 525 22.27 14.45 -7.81
CA GLN A 525 22.15 13.05 -7.43
C GLN A 525 21.58 12.99 -6.02
N VAL A 526 20.69 12.03 -5.77
CA VAL A 526 20.20 11.74 -4.42
C VAL A 526 21.36 11.22 -3.58
N LYS A 527 21.48 11.70 -2.34
CA LYS A 527 22.54 11.31 -1.42
C LYS A 527 21.95 10.71 -0.17
N ASP A 528 22.67 9.78 0.45
CA ASP A 528 22.31 9.24 1.75
C ASP A 528 22.03 10.35 2.77
N GLU A 529 21.07 10.10 3.66
CA GLU A 529 20.82 10.96 4.82
C GLU A 529 21.97 10.80 5.84
N SER A 530 21.94 11.61 6.89
CA SER A 530 22.98 11.55 7.93
C SER A 530 23.05 10.19 8.64
N TRP A 531 21.99 9.38 8.59
CA TRP A 531 21.92 8.03 9.12
C TRP A 531 22.14 6.93 8.06
N GLY A 532 22.27 7.27 6.78
CA GLY A 532 22.35 6.33 5.66
C GLY A 532 21.13 6.39 4.74
N SER A 533 20.82 5.26 4.12
CA SER A 533 19.70 5.07 3.18
C SER A 533 19.18 3.63 3.26
N GLY A 534 18.10 3.35 2.54
CA GLY A 534 17.49 2.02 2.48
C GLY A 534 16.32 1.84 3.42
N VAL A 535 16.19 0.64 3.96
CA VAL A 535 15.08 0.28 4.85
C VAL A 535 15.32 0.81 6.26
N ILE A 536 14.24 1.19 6.95
CA ILE A 536 14.27 1.47 8.38
C ILE A 536 13.58 0.32 9.11
N ASP A 537 14.36 -0.51 9.79
CA ASP A 537 13.87 -1.62 10.61
C ASP A 537 13.97 -1.27 12.11
N TYR A 538 12.82 -1.21 12.78
CA TYR A 538 12.75 -0.64 14.13
C TYR A 538 13.60 -1.41 15.16
N PRO A 539 13.55 -2.75 15.26
CA PRO A 539 14.30 -3.50 16.25
C PRO A 539 15.82 -3.40 16.08
N THR A 540 16.30 -3.32 14.83
CA THR A 540 17.73 -3.35 14.53
C THR A 540 18.34 -1.95 14.43
N MET A 541 17.56 -0.91 14.14
CA MET A 541 18.06 0.45 13.91
C MET A 541 17.59 1.47 14.95
N VAL A 542 16.32 1.43 15.37
CA VAL A 542 15.75 2.42 16.31
C VAL A 542 15.90 1.98 17.76
N GLN A 543 15.57 0.72 18.07
CA GLN A 543 15.66 0.17 19.43
C GLN A 543 17.05 0.37 20.06
N PRO A 544 18.19 0.14 19.37
CA PRO A 544 19.51 0.32 19.98
C PRO A 544 19.77 1.76 20.43
N ILE A 545 19.20 2.76 19.75
CA ILE A 545 19.29 4.16 20.14
C ILE A 545 18.47 4.40 21.41
N LEU A 546 17.28 3.82 21.50
CA LEU A 546 16.45 3.88 22.71
C LEU A 546 17.10 3.14 23.88
N ASP A 547 17.74 2.00 23.64
CA ASP A 547 18.47 1.24 24.67
C ASP A 547 19.59 2.08 25.30
N LYS A 548 20.34 2.81 24.46
CA LYS A 548 21.43 3.68 24.86
C LYS A 548 20.96 4.89 25.66
N HIS A 549 19.91 5.58 25.20
CA HIS A 549 19.55 6.91 25.70
C HIS A 549 18.30 6.96 26.58
N CYS A 550 17.36 6.02 26.43
CA CYS A 550 16.02 6.11 27.01
C CYS A 550 15.72 4.98 28.01
N VAL A 551 16.13 3.75 27.71
CA VAL A 551 15.71 2.55 28.46
C VAL A 551 16.09 2.61 29.92
N LYS A 552 17.26 3.16 30.27
CA LYS A 552 17.72 3.26 31.66
C LYS A 552 16.63 3.79 32.61
N CYS A 553 15.90 4.83 32.20
CA CYS A 553 14.83 5.46 32.97
C CYS A 553 13.42 4.97 32.60
N HIS A 554 13.24 4.41 31.40
CA HIS A 554 11.95 3.99 30.85
C HIS A 554 11.91 2.47 30.64
N GLY A 555 11.67 1.72 31.72
CA GLY A 555 11.59 0.26 31.73
C GLY A 555 12.89 -0.43 32.15
N GLY A 556 14.02 0.26 32.14
CA GLY A 556 15.31 -0.24 32.61
C GLY A 556 15.49 -0.12 34.13
N LYS A 557 16.74 -0.11 34.57
CA LYS A 557 17.13 -0.23 36.00
C LYS A 557 16.64 0.91 36.92
N GLU A 558 16.28 2.08 36.37
CA GLU A 558 15.80 3.23 37.18
C GLU A 558 14.27 3.37 37.17
N GLY A 559 13.57 2.37 36.63
CA GLY A 559 12.12 2.26 36.73
C GLY A 559 11.37 2.60 35.46
N PHE A 560 10.11 3.01 35.62
CA PHE A 560 9.17 3.31 34.52
C PHE A 560 8.83 4.81 34.50
N ALA A 561 9.80 5.68 34.19
CA ALA A 561 9.54 7.11 34.04
C ALA A 561 8.41 7.38 33.02
N GLY A 562 7.53 8.33 33.34
CA GLY A 562 6.33 8.61 32.52
C GLY A 562 5.37 7.42 32.31
N GLY A 563 5.52 6.34 33.07
CA GLY A 563 4.73 5.12 32.90
C GLY A 563 5.08 4.33 31.63
N LEU A 564 6.21 4.62 31.00
CA LEU A 564 6.67 4.00 29.76
C LEU A 564 7.63 2.85 30.05
N ASP A 565 7.48 1.79 29.26
CA ASP A 565 8.50 0.78 29.06
C ASP A 565 9.02 0.90 27.63
N LEU A 566 10.27 1.35 27.47
CA LEU A 566 10.93 1.50 26.18
C LEU A 566 11.98 0.39 25.94
N THR A 567 11.95 -0.68 26.72
CA THR A 567 12.82 -1.85 26.51
C THR A 567 12.47 -2.59 25.22
N GLY A 568 13.47 -3.27 24.63
CA GLY A 568 13.28 -4.15 23.47
C GLY A 568 12.58 -5.48 23.77
N GLY A 569 11.89 -5.61 24.91
CA GLY A 569 11.25 -6.84 25.34
C GLY A 569 10.21 -7.34 24.35
N TRP A 570 10.34 -8.58 23.87
CA TRP A 570 9.46 -9.13 22.84
C TRP A 570 8.03 -9.32 23.36
N THR A 571 7.09 -8.75 22.61
CA THR A 571 5.64 -8.98 22.75
C THR A 571 5.18 -9.93 21.64
N GLU A 572 3.89 -10.28 21.63
CA GLU A 572 3.32 -11.21 20.65
C GLU A 572 3.67 -10.84 19.19
N TYR A 573 3.60 -9.56 18.82
CA TYR A 573 3.83 -9.09 17.45
C TYR A 573 5.00 -8.12 17.30
N PHE A 574 5.43 -7.46 18.38
CA PHE A 574 6.43 -6.39 18.34
C PHE A 574 7.37 -6.47 19.56
N ASN A 575 7.71 -5.32 20.14
CA ASN A 575 8.36 -5.19 21.42
C ASN A 575 7.70 -4.11 22.30
N ASN A 576 8.04 -4.08 23.59
CA ASN A 576 7.46 -3.18 24.59
C ASN A 576 7.57 -1.71 24.17
N SER A 577 8.73 -1.30 23.67
CA SER A 577 8.98 0.09 23.31
C SER A 577 8.10 0.55 22.14
N TYR A 578 8.01 -0.24 21.08
CA TYR A 578 7.25 0.10 19.89
C TYR A 578 5.77 0.26 20.24
N GLU A 579 5.20 -0.71 20.96
CA GLU A 579 3.80 -0.66 21.39
C GLU A 579 3.51 0.56 22.28
N ASN A 580 4.45 0.93 23.16
CA ASN A 580 4.33 2.13 23.99
C ASN A 580 4.32 3.41 23.16
N LEU A 581 5.16 3.50 22.12
CA LEU A 581 5.30 4.67 21.24
C LEU A 581 4.12 4.83 20.27
N VAL A 582 3.62 3.73 19.70
CA VAL A 582 2.52 3.75 18.72
C VAL A 582 1.11 3.69 19.35
N SER A 583 1.02 3.54 20.68
CA SER A 583 -0.25 3.51 21.40
C SER A 583 -1.12 4.75 21.12
N ARG A 584 -2.42 4.50 20.92
CA ARG A 584 -3.48 5.49 20.70
C ARG A 584 -4.04 5.92 22.05
N ARG A 585 -3.26 6.76 22.74
CA ARG A 585 -3.49 7.19 24.13
C ARG A 585 -4.65 8.17 24.27
N GLU A 586 -4.78 9.06 23.30
CA GLU A 586 -5.83 10.10 23.31
C GLU A 586 -6.91 9.84 22.26
N LEU A 587 -6.55 9.37 21.06
CA LEU A 587 -7.44 9.26 19.91
C LEU A 587 -7.15 7.99 19.12
N GLN A 588 -8.19 7.28 18.69
CA GLN A 588 -8.05 6.07 17.85
C GLN A 588 -7.28 6.33 16.56
N TYR A 589 -7.48 7.49 15.93
CA TYR A 589 -6.94 7.74 14.60
C TYR A 589 -5.51 8.32 14.61
N LYS A 590 -4.88 8.47 15.78
CA LYS A 590 -3.53 9.03 15.93
C LYS A 590 -2.67 8.23 16.92
N ALA A 591 -1.56 7.67 16.44
CA ALA A 591 -0.51 7.11 17.29
C ALA A 591 0.17 8.25 18.06
N THR A 592 -0.07 8.37 19.36
CA THR A 592 0.01 9.66 20.06
C THR A 592 1.44 10.22 20.15
N LEU A 593 2.43 9.39 20.55
CA LEU A 593 3.80 9.86 20.80
C LEU A 593 4.60 10.11 19.51
N ILE A 594 4.24 9.44 18.42
CA ILE A 594 4.85 9.62 17.11
C ILE A 594 4.00 10.46 16.15
N ALA A 595 2.83 10.92 16.58
CA ALA A 595 1.84 11.58 15.72
C ALA A 595 1.56 10.86 14.39
N GLY A 596 1.62 9.53 14.41
CA GLY A 596 1.38 8.66 13.26
C GLY A 596 -0.11 8.63 12.89
N VAL A 597 -0.38 8.57 11.60
CA VAL A 597 -1.73 8.50 11.03
C VAL A 597 -2.21 7.06 11.07
N CYS A 598 -3.36 6.82 11.69
CA CYS A 598 -4.02 5.52 11.65
C CYS A 598 -4.67 5.32 10.28
N SER A 599 -4.13 4.38 9.51
CA SER A 599 -4.63 4.02 8.18
C SER A 599 -5.68 2.89 8.20
N MET A 600 -6.46 2.79 9.27
CA MET A 600 -7.56 1.84 9.39
C MET A 600 -8.75 2.31 8.54
N ASN A 601 -9.55 1.37 8.04
CA ASN A 601 -10.77 1.67 7.29
C ASN A 601 -11.77 2.49 8.11
N GLY A 602 -11.97 2.11 9.37
CA GLY A 602 -12.81 2.89 10.30
C GLY A 602 -12.37 4.33 10.50
N THR A 603 -11.09 4.66 10.28
CA THR A 603 -10.56 6.02 10.46
C THR A 603 -10.36 6.78 9.14
N ALA A 604 -11.00 6.34 8.05
CA ALA A 604 -10.86 6.93 6.71
C ALA A 604 -11.10 8.45 6.68
N TYR A 605 -12.06 8.98 7.45
CA TYR A 605 -12.31 10.44 7.53
C TYR A 605 -11.13 11.24 8.08
N TYR A 606 -10.20 10.60 8.79
CA TYR A 606 -8.95 11.22 9.23
C TYR A 606 -7.80 10.96 8.24
N SER A 607 -7.69 9.74 7.70
CA SER A 607 -6.55 9.35 6.87
C SER A 607 -6.70 9.72 5.38
N ALA A 608 -7.90 9.88 4.83
CA ALA A 608 -8.08 10.25 3.42
C ALA A 608 -7.67 11.71 3.09
N PRO A 609 -8.00 12.73 3.91
CA PRO A 609 -7.72 14.14 3.57
C PRO A 609 -6.23 14.50 3.52
N ILE A 610 -5.92 15.61 2.83
CA ILE A 610 -4.57 16.21 2.86
C ILE A 610 -4.39 16.97 4.17
N PHE A 611 -3.29 16.70 4.87
CA PHE A 611 -2.93 17.43 6.08
C PHE A 611 -2.24 18.77 5.75
N PRO A 612 -2.46 19.83 6.56
CA PRO A 612 -1.65 21.03 6.47
C PRO A 612 -0.22 20.76 6.92
N ALA A 613 0.69 21.69 6.60
CA ALA A 613 2.07 21.61 7.07
C ALA A 613 2.14 21.51 8.61
N TYR A 614 3.11 20.77 9.12
CA TYR A 614 3.37 20.52 10.55
C TYR A 614 2.29 19.73 11.31
N ALA A 615 1.25 19.21 10.65
CA ALA A 615 0.11 18.60 11.35
C ALA A 615 0.31 17.13 11.78
N ILE A 616 1.22 16.41 11.12
CA ILE A 616 1.52 14.99 11.35
C ILE A 616 3.02 14.75 11.34
N GLY A 617 3.45 13.55 11.70
CA GLY A 617 4.87 13.17 11.68
C GLY A 617 5.70 13.93 12.72
N SER A 618 7.00 14.05 12.47
CA SER A 618 7.97 14.57 13.44
C SER A 618 7.68 15.99 13.95
N PRO A 619 7.11 16.95 13.19
CA PRO A 619 6.77 18.24 13.78
C PRO A 619 5.63 18.18 14.81
N ALA A 620 4.71 17.23 14.66
CA ALA A 620 3.55 17.07 15.54
C ALA A 620 3.78 16.05 16.67
N ALA A 621 4.86 15.27 16.60
CA ALA A 621 5.17 14.18 17.50
C ALA A 621 5.76 14.67 18.83
N PRO A 622 5.16 14.32 19.99
CA PRO A 622 5.77 14.55 21.30
C PRO A 622 7.18 13.96 21.43
N LEU A 623 7.43 12.77 20.86
CA LEU A 623 8.75 12.15 20.88
C LEU A 623 9.79 13.03 20.16
N ALA A 624 9.46 13.56 18.99
CA ALA A 624 10.40 14.41 18.25
C ALA A 624 10.75 15.71 18.98
N LYS A 625 9.81 16.29 19.76
CA LYS A 625 10.11 17.44 20.63
C LYS A 625 11.12 17.09 21.71
N VAL A 626 11.01 15.91 22.32
CA VAL A 626 12.00 15.39 23.27
C VAL A 626 13.38 15.28 22.60
N LEU A 627 13.43 14.74 21.38
CA LEU A 627 14.69 14.52 20.65
C LEU A 627 15.37 15.80 20.16
N VAL A 628 14.59 16.83 19.78
CA VAL A 628 15.11 18.07 19.19
C VAL A 628 15.30 19.17 20.23
N GLU A 629 14.40 19.27 21.21
CA GLU A 629 14.30 20.41 22.13
C GLU A 629 14.60 20.03 23.59
N GLY A 630 14.79 18.73 23.90
CA GLY A 630 14.95 18.24 25.28
C GLY A 630 13.69 18.45 26.13
N ASP A 631 12.52 18.49 25.50
CA ASP A 631 11.24 18.75 26.18
C ASP A 631 10.88 17.66 27.20
N LEU A 632 9.81 17.85 27.98
CA LEU A 632 9.30 16.89 28.98
C LEU A 632 10.34 16.48 30.03
N GLY A 633 11.21 17.41 30.43
CA GLY A 633 12.22 17.19 31.47
C GLY A 633 13.53 16.52 31.00
N HIS A 634 13.74 16.46 29.67
CA HIS A 634 14.93 15.84 29.07
C HIS A 634 16.04 16.83 28.69
N LYS A 635 15.93 18.11 29.08
CA LYS A 635 16.98 19.10 28.86
C LYS A 635 18.29 18.56 29.44
N ASP A 636 19.31 18.51 28.59
CA ASP A 636 20.67 18.03 28.90
C ASP A 636 20.78 16.57 29.37
N ARG A 637 19.75 15.72 29.16
CA ARG A 637 19.74 14.33 29.67
C ARG A 637 20.40 13.29 28.77
N PHE A 638 20.51 13.54 27.47
CA PHE A 638 21.17 12.63 26.53
C PHE A 638 21.81 13.40 25.37
N ALA A 639 23.01 12.98 24.98
CA ALA A 639 23.76 13.56 23.87
C ALA A 639 23.62 12.65 22.63
N MET A 640 22.52 12.84 21.90
CA MET A 640 22.24 12.09 20.68
C MET A 640 23.00 12.68 19.49
N THR A 641 23.59 11.83 18.65
CA THR A 641 24.24 12.30 17.41
C THR A 641 23.19 12.78 16.39
N ARG A 642 23.63 13.55 15.39
CA ARG A 642 22.74 13.98 14.30
C ARG A 642 22.13 12.77 13.57
N SER A 643 22.94 11.75 13.29
CA SER A 643 22.52 10.50 12.64
C SER A 643 21.50 9.73 13.46
N GLU A 644 21.75 9.54 14.77
CA GLU A 644 20.81 8.86 15.66
C GLU A 644 19.45 9.58 15.69
N ARG A 645 19.47 10.92 15.76
CA ARG A 645 18.25 11.74 15.79
C ARG A 645 17.51 11.68 14.47
N ASP A 646 18.19 11.93 13.35
CA ASP A 646 17.57 11.98 12.03
C ASP A 646 16.95 10.63 11.65
N LEU A 647 17.54 9.50 12.08
CA LEU A 647 16.97 8.16 11.89
C LEU A 647 15.61 8.02 12.58
N ILE A 648 15.50 8.44 13.85
CA ILE A 648 14.21 8.37 14.56
C ILE A 648 13.19 9.34 13.94
N LEU A 649 13.62 10.53 13.51
CA LEU A 649 12.74 11.46 12.80
C LEU A 649 12.23 10.87 11.47
N ALA A 650 13.11 10.23 10.69
CA ALA A 650 12.75 9.53 9.46
C ALA A 650 11.77 8.39 9.74
N TRP A 651 12.00 7.59 10.78
CA TRP A 651 11.07 6.54 11.22
C TRP A 651 9.67 7.09 11.57
N ILE A 652 9.61 8.18 12.33
CA ILE A 652 8.35 8.86 12.66
C ILE A 652 7.66 9.35 11.38
N ASP A 653 8.41 10.01 10.49
CA ASP A 653 7.91 10.59 9.24
C ASP A 653 7.49 9.50 8.23
N GLY A 654 8.02 8.29 8.36
CA GLY A 654 7.61 7.09 7.64
C GLY A 654 6.34 6.44 8.17
N ASN A 655 5.65 7.07 9.12
CA ASN A 655 4.46 6.54 9.82
C ASN A 655 4.75 5.31 10.70
N GLY A 656 5.99 5.18 11.21
CA GLY A 656 6.35 4.25 12.29
C GLY A 656 6.23 2.76 11.94
N ALA A 657 6.87 2.30 10.87
CA ALA A 657 6.98 0.86 10.58
C ALA A 657 7.77 0.11 11.67
N TYR A 658 7.39 -1.12 12.01
CA TYR A 658 8.18 -1.99 12.87
C TYR A 658 9.14 -2.83 12.03
N HIS A 659 8.58 -3.64 11.13
CA HIS A 659 9.33 -4.42 10.15
C HIS A 659 9.59 -3.55 8.92
N GLY A 660 10.86 -3.21 8.68
CA GLY A 660 11.25 -2.33 7.57
C GLY A 660 11.29 -3.01 6.20
N THR A 661 11.17 -4.34 6.18
CA THR A 661 11.39 -5.18 5.01
C THR A 661 10.25 -6.18 4.83
N TRP A 662 10.26 -6.89 3.70
CA TRP A 662 9.41 -8.05 3.48
C TRP A 662 10.04 -9.35 4.02
N ASN A 663 11.20 -9.30 4.68
CA ASN A 663 11.87 -10.50 5.19
C ASN A 663 11.08 -11.09 6.36
N TYR A 664 11.13 -12.41 6.49
CA TYR A 664 10.39 -13.13 7.52
C TYR A 664 11.12 -14.43 7.88
N THR A 665 10.73 -15.09 8.97
CA THR A 665 11.14 -16.47 9.25
C THR A 665 9.97 -17.42 8.98
N PRO A 666 10.15 -18.75 8.91
CA PRO A 666 9.01 -19.69 8.78
C PRO A 666 7.88 -19.50 9.80
N ARG A 667 8.19 -18.85 10.93
CA ARG A 667 7.25 -18.46 11.98
C ARG A 667 6.39 -17.22 11.64
N ALA A 668 6.78 -16.44 10.64
CA ALA A 668 6.24 -15.11 10.36
C ALA A 668 6.52 -14.12 11.51
N PHE A 669 5.46 -13.53 12.08
CA PHE A 669 5.54 -12.38 12.99
C PHE A 669 4.95 -12.62 14.38
N GLN A 670 4.28 -13.75 14.62
CA GLN A 670 3.52 -14.00 15.85
C GLN A 670 4.26 -14.94 16.82
N LEU A 671 4.29 -14.57 18.10
CA LEU A 671 4.75 -15.41 19.20
C LEU A 671 3.56 -16.07 19.92
N ALA A 672 2.97 -17.12 19.33
CA ALA A 672 1.81 -17.82 19.91
C ALA A 672 2.05 -18.34 21.34
N GLU A 673 3.27 -18.79 21.67
CA GLU A 673 3.66 -19.29 23.01
C GLU A 673 3.65 -18.19 24.08
N SER A 674 3.65 -16.91 23.67
CA SER A 674 3.48 -15.79 24.61
C SER A 674 2.10 -15.81 25.29
N GLN A 675 1.08 -16.39 24.65
CA GLN A 675 -0.27 -16.52 25.20
C GLN A 675 -0.33 -17.56 26.33
N ASP A 676 0.44 -18.66 26.23
CA ASP A 676 0.57 -19.65 27.30
C ASP A 676 1.31 -19.07 28.50
N THR A 677 2.37 -18.30 28.23
CA THR A 677 3.12 -17.56 29.25
C THR A 677 2.20 -16.61 30.02
N LYS A 678 1.41 -15.82 29.30
CA LYS A 678 0.40 -14.92 29.88
C LYS A 678 -0.61 -15.67 30.74
N THR A 679 -1.14 -16.79 30.26
CA THR A 679 -2.14 -17.60 30.99
C THR A 679 -1.58 -18.10 32.32
N GLN A 680 -0.34 -18.61 32.31
CA GLN A 680 0.34 -19.06 33.53
C GLN A 680 0.65 -17.91 34.50
N LEU A 681 1.03 -16.74 33.98
CA LEU A 681 1.24 -15.55 34.80
C LEU A 681 -0.05 -15.07 35.48
N ILE A 682 -1.18 -15.10 34.78
CA ILE A 682 -2.49 -14.75 35.36
C ILE A 682 -2.87 -15.72 36.49
N ALA A 683 -2.64 -17.01 36.31
CA ALA A 683 -2.84 -18.01 37.36
C ALA A 683 -1.95 -17.71 38.57
N GLU A 684 -0.67 -17.38 38.35
CA GLU A 684 0.25 -17.05 39.44
C GLU A 684 -0.06 -15.71 40.12
N MET A 685 -0.57 -14.73 39.36
CA MET A 685 -1.09 -13.48 39.93
C MET A 685 -2.28 -13.73 40.86
N THR A 686 -3.09 -14.76 40.57
CA THR A 686 -4.23 -15.14 41.41
C THR A 686 -3.74 -15.67 42.75
N GLU A 687 -2.79 -16.60 42.72
CA GLU A 687 -2.14 -17.17 43.91
C GLU A 687 -1.38 -16.11 44.74
N ALA A 688 -0.71 -15.16 44.07
CA ALA A 688 -0.01 -14.04 44.71
C ALA A 688 -0.95 -12.96 45.26
N GLY A 689 -2.27 -13.07 45.05
CA GLY A 689 -3.27 -12.11 45.47
C GLY A 689 -3.32 -10.81 44.66
N CYS A 690 -2.52 -10.68 43.60
CA CYS A 690 -2.48 -9.51 42.73
C CYS A 690 -3.83 -9.23 42.05
N VAL A 691 -4.61 -10.27 41.76
CA VAL A 691 -5.94 -10.13 41.13
C VAL A 691 -6.96 -9.44 42.02
N LYS A 692 -6.74 -9.29 43.33
CA LYS A 692 -7.65 -8.51 44.19
C LYS A 692 -7.81 -7.06 43.69
N CYS A 693 -6.70 -6.47 43.24
CA CYS A 693 -6.69 -5.13 42.67
C CYS A 693 -6.88 -5.17 41.14
N HIS A 694 -6.42 -6.23 40.47
CA HIS A 694 -6.42 -6.31 39.01
C HIS A 694 -7.64 -7.00 38.37
N ASN A 695 -8.60 -7.53 39.14
CA ASN A 695 -9.79 -8.18 38.60
C ASN A 695 -10.88 -7.15 38.25
N THR A 696 -11.07 -6.88 36.95
CA THR A 696 -12.13 -6.01 36.42
C THR A 696 -13.16 -6.84 35.66
N GLN A 697 -14.23 -7.26 36.36
CA GLN A 697 -15.49 -7.81 35.81
C GLN A 697 -15.36 -9.00 34.83
N GLY A 698 -15.02 -10.19 35.35
CA GLY A 698 -15.65 -11.44 34.87
C GLY A 698 -14.85 -12.43 34.03
N GLY A 699 -13.57 -12.18 33.72
CA GLY A 699 -12.70 -13.19 33.10
C GLY A 699 -11.23 -12.76 33.11
N ASP A 700 -10.37 -13.62 33.66
CA ASP A 700 -8.88 -13.58 33.69
C ASP A 700 -8.16 -12.39 34.34
N GLY A 701 -8.86 -11.35 34.77
CA GLY A 701 -8.24 -10.15 35.33
C GLY A 701 -7.51 -9.31 34.27
N ARG A 702 -7.20 -8.05 34.60
CA ARG A 702 -6.53 -7.13 33.70
C ARG A 702 -5.08 -7.55 33.52
N PHE A 703 -4.67 -7.73 32.27
CA PHE A 703 -3.29 -7.99 31.86
C PHE A 703 -2.98 -7.22 30.58
N GLU A 704 -1.81 -6.58 30.49
CA GLU A 704 -1.35 -5.87 29.28
C GLU A 704 -0.10 -6.55 28.71
N PRO A 705 0.10 -6.55 27.38
CA PRO A 705 1.24 -7.23 26.75
C PRO A 705 2.61 -6.80 27.29
N ASP A 706 2.80 -5.52 27.63
CA ASP A 706 4.07 -4.97 28.15
C ASP A 706 4.37 -5.31 29.61
N TRP A 707 3.59 -6.20 30.25
CA TRP A 707 3.83 -6.55 31.64
C TRP A 707 4.99 -7.52 31.84
N PHE A 708 5.34 -8.29 30.81
CA PHE A 708 6.49 -9.17 30.85
C PHE A 708 7.42 -8.90 29.67
N ASN A 709 8.70 -9.22 29.88
CA ASN A 709 9.77 -8.97 28.94
C ASN A 709 10.49 -10.29 28.66
N LEU A 710 10.23 -10.90 27.50
CA LEU A 710 10.86 -12.15 27.11
C LEU A 710 12.35 -11.98 26.73
N GLN A 711 12.78 -10.78 26.34
CA GLN A 711 14.19 -10.48 26.04
C GLN A 711 15.04 -10.39 27.32
N ASN A 712 14.47 -9.90 28.41
CA ASN A 712 15.11 -9.81 29.72
C ASN A 712 14.08 -10.04 30.83
N PRO A 713 13.87 -11.31 31.24
CA PRO A 713 12.83 -11.69 32.19
C PRO A 713 12.82 -10.87 33.48
N LYS A 714 14.00 -10.46 34.00
CA LYS A 714 14.12 -9.68 35.24
C LYS A 714 13.63 -8.24 35.12
N LEU A 715 13.59 -7.68 33.92
CA LEU A 715 13.05 -6.33 33.68
C LEU A 715 11.53 -6.29 33.58
N SER A 716 10.87 -7.46 33.59
CA SER A 716 9.43 -7.59 33.50
C SER A 716 8.71 -6.76 34.57
N ARG A 717 7.77 -5.93 34.13
CA ARG A 717 6.99 -5.05 35.03
C ARG A 717 6.18 -5.83 36.05
N ILE A 718 5.65 -7.00 35.71
CA ILE A 718 4.90 -7.88 36.61
C ILE A 718 5.73 -8.36 37.81
N LEU A 719 7.05 -8.45 37.67
CA LEU A 719 7.96 -8.79 38.75
C LEU A 719 8.30 -7.58 39.61
N ARG A 720 8.46 -6.42 38.98
CA ARG A 720 9.02 -5.21 39.59
C ARG A 720 8.00 -4.28 40.24
N ALA A 721 6.80 -4.20 39.67
CA ALA A 721 5.71 -3.39 40.21
C ALA A 721 5.30 -3.79 41.66
N PRO A 722 5.13 -5.08 42.00
CA PRO A 722 4.80 -5.50 43.37
C PRO A 722 6.01 -5.69 44.31
N LEU A 723 7.24 -5.55 43.80
CA LEU A 723 8.48 -5.72 44.56
C LEU A 723 8.83 -4.45 45.33
N ALA A 724 9.33 -4.61 46.56
CA ALA A 724 9.83 -3.51 47.38
C ALA A 724 10.86 -2.67 46.63
N LYS A 725 10.84 -1.34 46.84
CA LYS A 725 11.76 -0.43 46.14
C LYS A 725 13.20 -0.71 46.55
N GLY A 726 14.08 -0.94 45.57
CA GLY A 726 15.49 -1.23 45.84
C GLY A 726 16.26 -1.73 44.62
N GLU A 727 17.57 -1.92 44.79
CA GLU A 727 18.45 -2.40 43.71
C GLU A 727 18.24 -3.89 43.39
N ASP A 728 17.91 -4.71 44.40
CA ASP A 728 17.61 -6.14 44.20
C ASP A 728 16.35 -6.31 43.33
N GLY A 729 16.51 -6.96 42.17
CA GLY A 729 15.42 -7.18 41.21
C GLY A 729 14.82 -5.92 40.58
N TYR A 730 15.41 -4.73 40.80
CA TYR A 730 14.89 -3.44 40.30
C TYR A 730 13.44 -3.15 40.73
N GLY A 731 13.12 -3.41 42.00
CA GLY A 731 11.77 -3.22 42.53
C GLY A 731 11.32 -1.77 42.53
N GLU A 732 10.05 -1.54 42.20
CA GLU A 732 9.49 -0.21 41.97
C GLU A 732 8.33 0.16 42.90
N ALA A 733 7.80 -0.79 43.68
CA ALA A 733 6.70 -0.55 44.62
C ALA A 733 5.51 0.24 44.01
N LEU A 734 5.06 -0.16 42.81
CA LEU A 734 4.03 0.53 42.04
C LEU A 734 2.60 0.11 42.40
N CYS A 735 2.40 -1.06 43.02
CA CYS A 735 1.06 -1.55 43.36
C CYS A 735 0.41 -0.69 44.47
N ARG A 736 -0.92 -0.56 44.46
CA ARG A 736 -1.73 0.18 45.44
C ARG A 736 -2.91 -0.67 45.89
N ASP A 737 -3.41 -0.42 47.11
CA ASP A 737 -4.57 -1.14 47.68
C ASP A 737 -5.89 -0.56 47.15
N ALA A 738 -6.03 -0.56 45.83
CA ALA A 738 -7.19 -0.05 45.13
C ALA A 738 -7.41 -0.85 43.84
N LYS A 739 -8.69 -1.08 43.51
CA LYS A 739 -9.03 -1.70 42.22
C LYS A 739 -8.47 -0.84 41.09
N VAL A 740 -7.78 -1.47 40.16
CA VAL A 740 -7.36 -0.81 38.92
C VAL A 740 -8.61 -0.40 38.14
N ASP A 741 -8.57 0.79 37.59
CA ASP A 741 -9.62 1.27 36.69
C ASP A 741 -9.63 0.45 35.38
N SER A 742 -10.61 0.73 34.53
CA SER A 742 -10.69 0.16 33.18
C SER A 742 -9.70 0.80 32.19
N PHE A 743 -8.92 1.81 32.59
CA PHE A 743 -8.07 2.55 31.65
C PHE A 743 -6.87 1.71 31.24
N ARG A 744 -6.82 1.23 29.99
CA ARG A 744 -5.65 0.52 29.42
C ARG A 744 -4.51 1.49 29.10
N ARG A 745 -3.26 1.14 29.47
CA ARG A 745 -2.05 1.93 29.17
C ARG A 745 -1.60 1.76 27.72
N LEU A 746 -1.60 0.51 27.27
CA LEU A 746 -1.39 0.17 25.87
C LEU A 746 -2.74 0.05 25.16
N ARG A 747 -2.88 0.85 24.10
CA ARG A 747 -4.05 0.89 23.25
C ARG A 747 -3.57 0.90 21.81
N ILE A 748 -3.06 -0.25 21.35
CA ILE A 748 -2.75 -0.42 19.92
C ILE A 748 -4.01 -0.13 19.11
N PHE A 749 -5.17 -0.64 19.54
CA PHE A 749 -6.46 -0.04 19.20
C PHE A 749 -7.17 0.37 20.48
N SER A 750 -7.60 1.62 20.52
CA SER A 750 -8.33 2.20 21.63
C SER A 750 -9.73 1.61 21.81
N THR A 751 -10.30 1.01 20.74
CA THR A 751 -11.53 0.22 20.73
C THR A 751 -11.32 -1.28 20.94
N GLY A 752 -10.06 -1.74 20.98
CA GLY A 752 -9.71 -3.15 21.15
C GLY A 752 -9.73 -4.01 19.88
N GLN A 753 -10.17 -3.49 18.73
CA GLN A 753 -10.27 -4.25 17.49
C GLN A 753 -9.97 -3.40 16.24
N TYR A 754 -9.71 -4.08 15.12
CA TYR A 754 -9.62 -3.45 13.81
C TYR A 754 -11.04 -3.17 13.27
N GLU A 755 -11.31 -1.92 12.91
CA GLU A 755 -12.60 -1.50 12.35
C GLU A 755 -12.54 -1.57 10.81
N HIS A 756 -13.26 -2.54 10.25
CA HIS A 756 -13.28 -2.80 8.80
C HIS A 756 -14.16 -1.82 8.00
N THR A 757 -15.08 -1.12 8.66
CA THR A 757 -16.05 -0.21 8.03
C THR A 757 -15.77 1.23 8.42
N VAL A 758 -15.87 2.15 7.46
CA VAL A 758 -15.79 3.61 7.69
C VAL A 758 -16.71 4.04 8.82
N LYS A 759 -16.18 4.78 9.79
CA LYS A 759 -16.95 5.35 10.91
C LYS A 759 -16.70 6.85 11.02
N PRO A 760 -17.74 7.65 11.35
CA PRO A 760 -17.57 9.03 11.77
C PRO A 760 -16.54 9.17 12.90
N LEU A 761 -15.77 10.27 12.92
CA LEU A 761 -14.67 10.43 13.89
C LEU A 761 -15.14 10.52 15.35
N ASP A 762 -16.37 10.96 15.59
CA ASP A 762 -17.01 11.00 16.91
C ASP A 762 -17.35 9.61 17.46
N SER A 763 -17.39 8.58 16.61
CA SER A 763 -17.44 7.17 17.04
C SER A 763 -16.16 6.73 17.76
N PHE A 764 -15.11 7.55 17.72
CA PHE A 764 -13.85 7.36 18.43
C PHE A 764 -13.63 8.50 19.44
N PRO A 765 -14.33 8.49 20.58
CA PRO A 765 -14.28 9.59 21.53
C PRO A 765 -12.86 9.79 22.06
N LYS A 766 -12.51 11.06 22.27
CA LYS A 766 -11.24 11.43 22.90
C LYS A 766 -11.15 10.80 24.27
N GLN A 767 -10.02 10.16 24.53
CA GLN A 767 -9.72 9.50 25.77
C GLN A 767 -8.95 10.46 26.65
N VAL A 768 -9.31 10.53 27.93
CA VAL A 768 -8.55 11.29 28.91
C VAL A 768 -7.31 10.47 29.24
N TRP A 769 -6.15 10.98 28.80
CA TRP A 769 -4.88 10.41 29.22
C TRP A 769 -4.68 10.69 30.70
N ARG A 770 -4.43 9.65 31.48
CA ARG A 770 -4.17 9.77 32.92
C ARG A 770 -2.70 10.11 33.13
N GLU A 771 -2.44 11.16 33.91
CA GLU A 771 -1.09 11.49 34.35
C GLU A 771 -0.49 10.33 35.13
N TRP A 772 0.77 10.02 34.86
CA TRP A 772 1.47 8.94 35.53
C TRP A 772 1.91 9.38 36.93
N ASP A 773 1.19 8.92 37.95
CA ASP A 773 1.51 9.18 39.36
C ASP A 773 2.43 8.08 39.92
N LYS A 774 3.65 8.46 40.33
CA LYS A 774 4.68 7.55 40.87
C LYS A 774 4.62 7.29 42.38
N GLY A 775 3.74 7.92 43.18
CA GLY A 775 3.59 7.47 44.58
C GLY A 775 3.36 8.48 45.69
N GLU A 776 3.32 9.78 45.43
CA GLU A 776 3.07 10.73 46.53
C GLU A 776 1.58 11.02 46.72
N ASN A 777 0.81 11.02 45.62
CA ASN A 777 -0.64 11.30 45.64
C ASN A 777 -1.51 10.04 45.45
N SER A 778 -0.91 8.87 45.20
CA SER A 778 -1.60 7.61 44.88
C SER A 778 -1.78 6.67 46.08
N GLY A 779 -1.38 7.08 47.28
CA GLY A 779 -1.47 6.29 48.52
C GLY A 779 -0.26 5.37 48.74
N LYS A 780 -0.28 4.64 49.88
CA LYS A 780 0.82 3.75 50.28
C LYS A 780 0.98 2.57 49.30
N PRO A 781 2.21 2.17 48.98
CA PRO A 781 2.45 1.02 48.12
C PRO A 781 2.04 -0.29 48.80
N VAL A 782 1.48 -1.21 48.01
CA VAL A 782 1.27 -2.61 48.41
C VAL A 782 2.44 -3.42 47.92
N ILE A 783 3.22 -3.96 48.85
CA ILE A 783 4.38 -4.80 48.55
C ILE A 783 3.95 -6.27 48.65
N SER A 784 3.81 -6.94 47.51
CA SER A 784 3.52 -8.38 47.48
C SER A 784 4.80 -9.21 47.57
N PHE A 785 5.93 -8.66 47.10
CA PHE A 785 7.24 -9.30 47.15
C PHE A 785 8.19 -8.43 47.97
N GLU A 786 8.63 -8.91 49.14
CA GLU A 786 9.58 -8.17 49.98
C GLU A 786 10.97 -8.10 49.35
N ASN A 787 11.38 -9.16 48.65
CA ASN A 787 12.64 -9.28 47.92
C ASN A 787 12.52 -10.35 46.84
N THR A 788 13.59 -10.54 46.04
CA THR A 788 13.60 -11.51 44.93
C THR A 788 13.47 -12.97 45.38
N LYS A 789 13.66 -13.31 46.66
CA LYS A 789 13.51 -14.70 47.18
C LYS A 789 12.05 -15.10 47.41
N ASN A 790 11.09 -14.18 47.22
CA ASN A 790 9.67 -14.49 47.35
C ASN A 790 9.26 -15.63 46.39
N LYS A 791 8.50 -16.61 46.89
CA LYS A 791 8.12 -17.81 46.13
C LYS A 791 7.34 -17.49 44.83
N HIS A 792 6.46 -16.48 44.87
CA HIS A 792 5.65 -16.08 43.72
C HIS A 792 6.49 -15.28 42.71
N TYR A 793 7.39 -14.41 43.18
CA TYR A 793 8.37 -13.74 42.32
C TYR A 793 9.19 -14.78 41.53
N GLN A 794 9.75 -15.78 42.22
CA GLN A 794 10.57 -16.83 41.59
C GLN A 794 9.76 -17.65 40.59
N LYS A 795 8.51 -18.01 40.93
CA LYS A 795 7.63 -18.76 40.02
C LYS A 795 7.25 -17.94 38.78
N MET A 796 6.93 -16.65 38.93
CA MET A 796 6.67 -15.77 37.77
C MET A 796 7.93 -15.60 36.90
N LEU A 797 9.11 -15.43 37.51
CA LEU A 797 10.37 -15.33 36.78
C LEU A 797 10.67 -16.62 36.01
N ASP A 798 10.44 -17.78 36.61
CA ASP A 798 10.58 -19.10 35.97
C ASP A 798 9.61 -19.25 34.78
N ILE A 799 8.34 -18.86 34.94
CA ILE A 799 7.34 -18.85 33.85
C ILE A 799 7.83 -17.99 32.67
N ILE A 800 8.32 -16.76 32.94
CA ILE A 800 8.81 -15.86 31.89
C ILE A 800 10.09 -16.40 31.24
N SER A 801 10.97 -17.03 32.02
CA SER A 801 12.21 -17.63 31.50
C SER A 801 11.91 -18.83 30.61
N LYS A 802 10.98 -19.69 31.01
CA LYS A 802 10.48 -20.79 30.15
C LYS A 802 9.82 -20.27 28.88
N GLY A 803 8.99 -19.23 29.00
CA GLY A 803 8.39 -18.56 27.84
C GLY A 803 9.44 -18.03 26.86
N ARG A 804 10.52 -17.43 27.39
CA ARG A 804 11.69 -16.99 26.61
C ARG A 804 12.32 -18.16 25.86
N ASP A 805 12.60 -19.27 26.56
CA ASP A 805 13.26 -20.43 25.95
C ASP A 805 12.41 -21.03 24.81
N LEU A 806 11.09 -21.09 25.00
CA LEU A 806 10.15 -21.54 23.98
C LEU A 806 10.18 -20.67 22.72
N VAL A 807 10.13 -19.33 22.87
CA VAL A 807 10.15 -18.43 21.71
C VAL A 807 11.52 -18.39 21.03
N LEU A 808 12.62 -18.61 21.76
CA LEU A 808 13.97 -18.69 21.18
C LEU A 808 14.23 -20.00 20.42
N ALA A 809 13.48 -21.07 20.71
CA ALA A 809 13.57 -22.31 19.95
C ALA A 809 13.08 -22.16 18.50
N ASN A 810 12.22 -21.17 18.23
CA ASN A 810 11.76 -20.79 16.90
C ASN A 810 11.59 -19.27 16.83
N PRO A 811 12.67 -18.51 16.57
CA PRO A 811 12.69 -17.06 16.72
C PRO A 811 11.99 -16.35 15.56
N ARG A 812 11.40 -15.18 15.86
CA ARG A 812 11.10 -14.17 14.83
C ARG A 812 12.39 -13.56 14.29
N LEU A 813 12.27 -12.83 13.18
CA LEU A 813 13.40 -12.16 12.54
C LEU A 813 14.11 -11.17 13.48
N ASP A 814 13.38 -10.49 14.37
CA ASP A 814 13.89 -9.49 15.32
C ASP A 814 14.51 -10.07 16.60
N MET A 815 14.62 -11.40 16.68
CA MET A 815 15.12 -12.11 17.85
C MET A 815 16.50 -12.73 17.58
N PRO A 816 17.28 -13.07 18.62
CA PRO A 816 18.51 -13.83 18.48
C PRO A 816 18.30 -15.06 17.61
N ARG A 817 19.23 -15.28 16.66
CA ARG A 817 19.17 -16.34 15.65
C ARG A 817 18.01 -16.22 14.65
N GLY A 818 17.22 -15.15 14.67
CA GLY A 818 16.18 -14.90 13.65
C GLY A 818 16.74 -14.81 12.24
N GLU A 819 17.88 -14.13 12.07
CA GLU A 819 18.59 -14.01 10.78
C GLU A 819 19.07 -15.36 10.22
N VAL A 820 19.30 -16.35 11.09
CA VAL A 820 19.67 -17.70 10.67
C VAL A 820 18.53 -18.29 9.86
N PHE A 821 17.28 -18.14 10.32
CA PHE A 821 16.09 -18.69 9.65
C PHE A 821 15.41 -17.70 8.69
N ALA A 822 16.07 -16.59 8.35
CA ALA A 822 15.50 -15.57 7.50
C ALA A 822 15.24 -16.09 6.08
N ILE A 823 14.07 -15.75 5.57
CA ILE A 823 13.65 -15.93 4.19
C ILE A 823 13.59 -14.53 3.58
N ALA A 824 14.21 -14.38 2.41
CA ALA A 824 14.23 -13.11 1.70
C ALA A 824 12.82 -12.71 1.23
N GLY A 825 12.44 -11.51 1.62
CA GLY A 825 11.25 -10.83 1.13
C GLY A 825 11.56 -9.93 -0.04
N ARG A 826 10.86 -10.13 -1.14
CA ARG A 826 11.04 -9.45 -2.42
C ARG A 826 9.93 -8.44 -2.64
N HIS A 827 10.33 -7.34 -3.26
CA HIS A 827 9.45 -6.36 -3.85
C HIS A 827 9.65 -6.31 -5.36
N ARG A 828 8.64 -5.81 -6.07
CA ARG A 828 8.59 -5.71 -7.52
C ARG A 828 9.57 -4.65 -8.00
N ASN A 829 10.39 -5.03 -8.97
CA ASN A 829 11.28 -4.13 -9.70
C ASN A 829 10.89 -4.15 -11.18
N ILE A 830 10.50 -3.00 -11.74
CA ILE A 830 10.18 -2.87 -13.17
C ILE A 830 11.45 -2.85 -14.00
N TYR A 831 12.45 -2.11 -13.53
CA TYR A 831 13.80 -2.11 -14.08
C TYR A 831 14.73 -2.87 -13.11
N PRO A 832 15.78 -3.54 -13.61
CA PRO A 832 16.80 -4.11 -12.75
C PRO A 832 17.36 -3.06 -11.79
N VAL A 833 17.60 -3.46 -10.54
CA VAL A 833 18.24 -2.57 -9.56
C VAL A 833 19.65 -2.26 -10.04
N ARG A 834 20.03 -0.98 -10.00
CA ARG A 834 21.38 -0.54 -10.38
C ARG A 834 22.40 -1.11 -9.41
N LEU A 835 23.50 -1.61 -9.96
CA LEU A 835 24.63 -2.00 -9.12
C LEU A 835 25.23 -0.75 -8.45
N PRO A 836 25.61 -0.84 -7.16
CA PRO A 836 26.29 0.25 -6.48
C PRO A 836 27.57 0.63 -7.22
N LYS A 837 27.79 1.94 -7.41
CA LYS A 837 29.09 2.46 -7.86
C LYS A 837 30.13 2.26 -6.76
N ASP A 838 29.76 2.62 -5.54
CA ASP A 838 30.54 2.42 -4.33
C ASP A 838 30.02 1.17 -3.63
N LEU A 839 30.85 0.14 -3.55
CA LEU A 839 30.45 -1.13 -2.95
C LEU A 839 30.27 -0.96 -1.43
N PRO A 840 29.22 -1.58 -0.85
CA PRO A 840 28.97 -1.47 0.58
C PRO A 840 30.12 -2.09 1.38
N GLU A 841 30.32 -1.59 2.59
CA GLU A 841 31.19 -2.23 3.56
C GLU A 841 30.63 -3.61 3.94
N ILE A 842 31.50 -4.60 4.06
CA ILE A 842 31.13 -5.96 4.43
C ILE A 842 31.91 -6.36 5.66
N THR A 843 31.19 -6.82 6.67
CA THR A 843 31.76 -7.32 7.92
C THR A 843 31.60 -8.83 7.98
N ALA A 844 32.59 -9.53 8.53
CA ALA A 844 32.49 -10.93 8.89
C ALA A 844 32.88 -11.12 10.36
N GLU A 845 32.04 -11.78 11.13
CA GLU A 845 32.28 -12.06 12.54
C GLU A 845 31.85 -13.49 12.92
N GLN A 846 32.60 -14.11 13.82
CA GLN A 846 32.15 -15.36 14.45
C GLN A 846 31.08 -15.02 15.50
N ILE A 847 29.88 -15.56 15.34
CA ILE A 847 28.79 -15.40 16.31
C ILE A 847 28.95 -16.42 17.46
N PRO A 848 28.32 -16.21 18.63
CA PRO A 848 28.56 -17.02 19.84
C PRO A 848 28.44 -18.54 19.67
N GLU A 849 27.62 -18.99 18.73
CA GLU A 849 27.38 -20.40 18.40
C GLU A 849 28.51 -21.04 17.55
N GLY A 850 29.50 -20.26 17.14
CA GLY A 850 30.65 -20.69 16.34
C GLY A 850 30.49 -20.54 14.82
N GLU A 851 29.27 -20.24 14.35
CA GLU A 851 28.96 -19.90 12.96
C GLU A 851 29.58 -18.53 12.59
N VAL A 852 29.70 -18.23 11.29
CA VAL A 852 30.21 -16.92 10.83
C VAL A 852 29.09 -16.12 10.17
N ALA A 853 28.86 -14.90 10.65
CA ALA A 853 27.92 -13.97 10.06
C ALA A 853 28.64 -12.98 9.13
N ILE A 854 28.20 -12.92 7.89
CA ILE A 854 28.67 -11.97 6.87
C ILE A 854 27.54 -10.96 6.64
N ARG A 855 27.79 -9.67 6.84
CA ARG A 855 26.75 -8.62 6.76
C ARG A 855 27.17 -7.46 5.87
N TRP A 856 26.21 -6.92 5.12
CA TRP A 856 26.35 -5.74 4.25
C TRP A 856 25.14 -4.79 4.34
N GLY A 857 24.03 -5.21 4.95
CA GLY A 857 22.83 -4.40 5.18
C GLY A 857 21.91 -4.26 3.96
N LEU A 858 20.71 -3.71 4.19
CA LEU A 858 19.70 -3.42 3.17
C LEU A 858 19.58 -1.90 2.96
N THR A 859 20.58 -1.35 2.27
CA THR A 859 20.59 0.05 1.87
C THR A 859 19.81 0.24 0.57
N THR A 860 19.63 1.48 0.11
CA THR A 860 19.04 1.73 -1.21
C THR A 860 19.87 1.13 -2.36
N HIS A 861 21.13 0.79 -2.10
CA HIS A 861 22.06 0.26 -3.10
C HIS A 861 22.11 -1.27 -3.12
N THR A 862 21.66 -1.94 -2.06
CA THR A 862 21.70 -3.40 -1.95
C THR A 862 20.32 -4.05 -1.95
N TRP A 863 19.27 -3.32 -1.58
CA TRP A 863 17.93 -3.90 -1.52
C TRP A 863 17.37 -4.21 -2.91
N GLY A 864 17.09 -5.50 -3.16
CA GLY A 864 16.64 -6.01 -4.46
C GLY A 864 17.77 -6.53 -5.35
N LEU A 865 19.01 -6.59 -4.86
CA LEU A 865 20.13 -7.30 -5.49
C LEU A 865 20.32 -8.69 -4.89
N PHE A 866 20.86 -9.62 -5.69
CA PHE A 866 21.41 -10.87 -5.17
C PHE A 866 22.86 -10.65 -4.70
N ALA A 867 23.19 -11.16 -3.54
CA ALA A 867 24.55 -11.32 -3.06
C ALA A 867 24.98 -12.78 -3.23
N GLU A 868 26.03 -13.02 -4.02
CA GLU A 868 26.71 -14.30 -4.11
C GLU A 868 27.88 -14.33 -3.13
N ILE A 869 27.93 -15.35 -2.29
CA ILE A 869 28.93 -15.49 -1.23
C ILE A 869 29.86 -16.64 -1.58
N TYR A 870 31.15 -16.37 -1.50
CA TYR A 870 32.22 -17.32 -1.74
C TYR A 870 33.14 -17.41 -0.52
N ARG A 871 33.75 -18.58 -0.31
CA ARG A 871 34.66 -18.84 0.81
C ARG A 871 35.89 -19.63 0.39
N SER A 872 37.03 -19.34 1.02
CA SER A 872 38.26 -20.14 0.97
C SER A 872 39.07 -20.03 2.26
N SER A 873 39.99 -20.97 2.48
CA SER A 873 41.04 -20.88 3.51
C SER A 873 42.23 -20.00 3.08
N GLU A 874 42.33 -19.68 1.79
CA GLU A 874 43.41 -18.87 1.23
C GLU A 874 42.91 -17.45 0.89
N PRO A 875 43.73 -16.40 1.12
CA PRO A 875 43.42 -15.06 0.64
C PRO A 875 43.38 -15.02 -0.90
N ASP A 876 42.68 -14.04 -1.46
CA ASP A 876 42.62 -13.76 -2.91
C ASP A 876 42.25 -14.93 -3.83
N PHE A 877 41.56 -15.93 -3.28
CA PHE A 877 41.12 -17.12 -4.01
C PHE A 877 40.26 -16.77 -5.25
N LYS A 878 40.32 -17.62 -6.28
CA LYS A 878 39.51 -17.48 -7.50
C LYS A 878 38.04 -17.84 -7.23
N LEU A 879 37.13 -16.96 -7.65
CA LEU A 879 35.68 -17.22 -7.57
C LEU A 879 35.31 -18.29 -8.60
N SER A 880 34.67 -19.36 -8.14
CA SER A 880 34.26 -20.52 -8.95
C SER A 880 33.04 -21.20 -8.34
N ALA A 881 32.48 -22.21 -9.02
CA ALA A 881 31.36 -22.98 -8.48
C ALA A 881 31.73 -23.71 -7.19
N GLU A 882 32.98 -24.13 -7.05
CA GLU A 882 33.51 -24.86 -5.89
C GLU A 882 33.68 -23.96 -4.66
N THR A 883 33.94 -22.67 -4.87
CA THR A 883 34.12 -21.70 -3.77
C THR A 883 32.84 -20.96 -3.43
N LYS A 884 31.80 -21.03 -4.27
CA LYS A 884 30.48 -20.42 -4.02
C LYS A 884 29.74 -21.23 -2.97
N ILE A 885 29.37 -20.59 -1.86
CA ILE A 885 28.65 -21.24 -0.75
C ILE A 885 27.19 -20.80 -0.64
N ALA A 886 26.82 -19.63 -1.19
CA ALA A 886 25.45 -19.15 -1.14
C ALA A 886 25.12 -18.10 -2.22
N ARG A 887 23.82 -17.88 -2.43
CA ARG A 887 23.21 -16.75 -3.15
C ARG A 887 21.96 -16.33 -2.38
N THR A 888 21.83 -15.05 -2.02
CA THR A 888 20.70 -14.55 -1.22
C THR A 888 20.38 -13.08 -1.54
N GLU A 889 19.14 -12.64 -1.32
CA GLU A 889 18.71 -11.23 -1.41
C GLU A 889 18.63 -10.56 -0.01
N LEU A 890 19.02 -11.28 1.05
CA LEU A 890 19.08 -10.72 2.40
C LEU A 890 20.21 -9.68 2.52
N GLY A 891 20.19 -8.91 3.61
CA GLY A 891 21.30 -8.00 3.97
C GLY A 891 22.49 -8.71 4.64
N CYS A 892 22.43 -10.04 4.76
CA CYS A 892 23.40 -10.86 5.46
C CYS A 892 23.35 -12.33 5.01
N PHE A 893 24.38 -13.08 5.39
CA PHE A 893 24.45 -14.53 5.26
C PHE A 893 25.13 -15.14 6.48
N ILE A 894 24.59 -16.26 6.98
CA ILE A 894 25.18 -17.02 8.09
C ILE A 894 25.79 -18.30 7.53
N ASP A 895 27.12 -18.40 7.57
CA ASP A 895 27.85 -19.61 7.23
C ASP A 895 27.80 -20.59 8.41
N ARG A 896 26.95 -21.61 8.27
CA ARG A 896 26.72 -22.65 9.28
C ARG A 896 27.66 -23.85 9.14
N SER A 897 28.66 -23.74 8.27
CA SER A 897 29.64 -24.81 8.10
C SER A 897 30.49 -24.94 9.36
N ALA A 898 30.85 -26.17 9.73
CA ALA A 898 31.82 -26.41 10.80
C ALA A 898 33.23 -26.01 10.30
N LEU A 899 33.61 -24.76 10.55
CA LEU A 899 34.90 -24.22 10.11
C LEU A 899 36.02 -24.61 11.10
N PRO A 900 37.18 -25.10 10.62
CA PRO A 900 38.33 -25.32 11.49
C PRO A 900 38.83 -23.99 12.05
N SER A 901 39.47 -24.02 13.22
CA SER A 901 40.06 -22.80 13.77
C SER A 901 41.17 -22.27 12.86
N GLY A 902 41.14 -20.97 12.60
CA GLY A 902 42.05 -20.32 11.65
C GLY A 902 41.42 -19.08 11.02
N GLU A 903 42.16 -18.47 10.10
CA GLU A 903 41.64 -17.39 9.24
C GLU A 903 40.83 -17.98 8.09
N HIS A 904 39.66 -17.41 7.83
CA HIS A 904 38.80 -17.73 6.70
C HIS A 904 38.54 -16.47 5.89
N TYR A 905 38.48 -16.62 4.57
CA TYR A 905 38.33 -15.51 3.64
C TYR A 905 37.02 -15.65 2.88
N TYR A 906 36.26 -14.57 2.86
CA TYR A 906 35.00 -14.46 2.13
C TYR A 906 35.12 -13.45 1.00
N ALA A 907 34.34 -13.68 -0.05
CA ALA A 907 34.09 -12.70 -1.10
C ALA A 907 32.60 -12.60 -1.38
N VAL A 908 32.09 -11.38 -1.50
CA VAL A 908 30.68 -11.11 -1.85
C VAL A 908 30.63 -10.37 -3.17
N VAL A 909 29.78 -10.85 -4.08
CA VAL A 909 29.51 -10.23 -5.38
C VAL A 909 28.03 -9.88 -5.45
N PHE A 910 27.71 -8.62 -5.75
CA PHE A 910 26.34 -8.21 -5.99
C PHE A 910 25.98 -8.40 -7.47
N ASP A 911 24.77 -8.88 -7.71
CA ASP A 911 24.26 -9.31 -9.01
C ASP A 911 22.82 -8.80 -9.18
N ASN A 912 22.52 -8.25 -10.36
CA ASN A 912 21.17 -7.84 -10.77
C ASN A 912 20.63 -8.70 -11.93
N GLU A 913 21.19 -9.89 -12.11
CA GLU A 913 20.93 -10.90 -13.15
C GLU A 913 21.45 -10.54 -14.55
N LYS A 914 21.90 -9.29 -14.76
CA LYS A 914 22.52 -8.85 -16.01
C LYS A 914 24.00 -8.56 -15.85
N GLU A 915 24.36 -7.94 -14.74
CA GLU A 915 25.69 -7.47 -14.42
C GLU A 915 26.07 -7.90 -13.01
N ARG A 916 27.38 -7.99 -12.78
CA ARG A 916 27.97 -8.36 -11.49
C ARG A 916 28.99 -7.33 -11.06
N THR A 917 29.04 -7.02 -9.78
CA THR A 917 30.08 -6.14 -9.22
C THR A 917 31.43 -6.84 -9.18
N LYS A 918 32.50 -6.06 -8.92
CA LYS A 918 33.74 -6.64 -8.40
C LYS A 918 33.48 -7.27 -7.03
N PRO A 919 34.22 -8.33 -6.64
CA PRO A 919 34.07 -8.93 -5.32
C PRO A 919 34.58 -7.98 -4.22
N VAL A 920 33.80 -7.85 -3.16
CA VAL A 920 34.25 -7.28 -1.89
C VAL A 920 34.75 -8.42 -1.02
N ARG A 921 35.97 -8.33 -0.50
CA ARG A 921 36.60 -9.38 0.30
C ARG A 921 36.70 -8.99 1.76
N VAL A 922 36.50 -9.96 2.63
CA VAL A 922 36.63 -9.80 4.09
C VAL A 922 37.20 -11.09 4.68
N SER A 923 37.96 -11.00 5.77
CA SER A 923 38.46 -12.16 6.50
C SER A 923 37.91 -12.19 7.92
N VAL A 924 37.90 -13.38 8.50
CA VAL A 924 37.47 -13.60 9.88
C VAL A 924 38.28 -14.73 10.50
N LYS A 925 38.71 -14.49 11.73
CA LYS A 925 39.37 -15.52 12.53
C LYS A 925 38.33 -16.33 13.28
N VAL A 926 38.30 -17.63 13.02
CA VAL A 926 37.41 -18.59 13.68
C VAL A 926 38.16 -19.26 14.83
N TYR A 927 37.57 -19.20 16.01
CA TYR A 927 38.04 -19.85 17.23
C TYR A 927 37.27 -21.16 17.46
N PRO A 928 37.82 -22.12 18.22
CA PRO A 928 37.09 -23.31 18.62
C PRO A 928 35.80 -22.92 19.34
N SER A 929 34.67 -23.52 18.96
CA SER A 929 33.44 -23.42 19.73
C SER A 929 33.66 -24.03 21.12
N GLY A 930 33.51 -23.19 22.16
CA GLY A 930 33.71 -23.55 23.56
C GLY A 930 32.54 -24.31 24.19
#